data_AF-A0AAI8BCW5-F1
#
_entry.id   AF-A0AAI8BCW5-F1
#
_cell.length_a   1.000
_cell.length_b   1.000
_cell.length_c   1.000
_cell.angle_alpha   90.00
_cell.angle_beta   90.00
_cell.angle_gamma   90.00
#
_symmetry.space_group_name_H-M   'P 1'
#
loop_
_entity.id
_entity.type
_entity.pdbx_description
1 polymer ?
#
loop_
_entity_poly.entity_id
_entity_poly.type
_entity_poly.pdbx_seq_one_letter_code
_entity_poly.pdbx_strand_id
1 'polypeptide(L)'
;MNAQLPESAQVPLVTRHTDIAAAAPLRGATTLPPVAWNEIGQTAPVRLAPGARAPGDPLPRADIVVITWTSAEWFALDHVFVNSGHIGDYNDYTWKQAWLPYTRGASALAADTKSGALWGLFQTVRIVDRSGRPWNVLLFKSNAHLAHSPWLDGLSAMLRCIVEDARPDRIYTIGTAGGARRDQRLGDTVIANAALLELQRPQNTSGPDGGNMYRCPTWYPSTALVGEIERTLLFRMSEVVTPQSLAVLFDELKARHPDDPGLGELTLSDLVNDAIRPECLRTPAIHPLKDTPLLTTDFYYIAEGEDAHAYSCLEMDDAIIAQQANRLGVRFACVRNISDPVVRRRTDRGTPISDAVRADWSGLIYSTFGLQTSYNGALATWATIAGEGSATYNPSRDYKPVDEQDPLEVQLAFQVRSCGTCSFFWPGDLKKRAYGPYTAFDFDVTAPYPASANGKSGAVRWVNGRTRPPAFPNGEVIDGCRKAPIMTIGINPNLTAFLPGQTGAAWCYPDFSSDSDTDAWAKYAWYYRYRTVYQEKLDLDFVRRFMLPEGRVIAPRGGEVTGAPRIDDSPAWSITVRYDGDAADTAVAIPGEPGDFPYVLLFDTYKPHNRFAAGDVLAARVSVPEGIQVEILQQPQSYYLQFVPVLEHFERTLRNDGHATASLHVGEDVCQLDMVACASPHWKPGFLGGSDASVATIVDNCVSRNAWALKQMVQTKPAVLYIVSESSWNMFHSAFGAHVRRDIPLSTHPADKDYTLLRETTDPAHPAYVEFDVTIDGTRYFNRTRLVITPHFSYNSFFLQQYRLSARDWQTFSAAQPQCVTALTPQNGFTLVLPTQEYPDDYVAVQLPADADAANAARAWLASRFPDAYRTLDAYYVDPHAAMASVLDELYTQRALTWRDNDSGGYLSRTEGSCRFCVNRHWQFPNECRYDKTRETPPPAGFLAKVAQHLVATGKPAVSAAVPADAEANASSAPTGALQ
;
A
#
# COMPACT_ATOMS: atom_id res chain seq x y z
N MET A 1 -28.67 -18.60 34.72
CA MET A 1 -29.70 -18.15 35.68
C MET A 1 -30.64 -17.23 34.94
N ASN A 2 -31.87 -17.68 34.73
CA ASN A 2 -32.89 -17.01 33.93
C ASN A 2 -33.39 -15.75 34.65
N ALA A 3 -33.11 -14.57 34.11
CA ALA A 3 -33.83 -13.36 34.46
C ALA A 3 -35.00 -13.21 33.48
N GLN A 4 -36.19 -13.63 33.89
CA GLN A 4 -37.43 -13.30 33.19
C GLN A 4 -37.66 -11.79 33.26
N LEU A 5 -37.83 -11.17 32.09
CA LEU A 5 -38.30 -9.78 31.99
C LEU A 5 -39.76 -9.68 32.49
N PRO A 6 -40.14 -8.56 33.13
CA PRO A 6 -41.45 -8.37 33.74
C PRO A 6 -42.60 -8.41 32.72
N GLU A 7 -43.72 -9.03 33.12
CA GLU A 7 -44.95 -9.24 32.31
C GLU A 7 -45.56 -7.95 31.73
N SER A 8 -45.24 -6.78 32.26
CA SER A 8 -45.71 -5.48 31.74
C SER A 8 -44.97 -4.98 30.49
N ALA A 9 -43.95 -5.70 30.02
CA ALA A 9 -43.24 -5.41 28.76
C ALA A 9 -43.84 -6.12 27.53
N GLN A 10 -44.92 -6.90 27.69
CA GLN A 10 -45.64 -7.51 26.57
C GLN A 10 -46.70 -6.57 26.01
N VAL A 11 -46.25 -5.46 25.39
CA VAL A 11 -47.08 -4.83 24.36
C VAL A 11 -47.02 -5.75 23.14
N PRO A 12 -48.15 -6.11 22.48
CA PRO A 12 -48.09 -6.87 21.25
C PRO A 12 -47.21 -6.06 20.28
N LEU A 13 -46.06 -6.61 19.88
CA LEU A 13 -45.18 -6.00 18.87
C LEU A 13 -45.94 -6.01 17.55
N VAL A 14 -46.80 -5.01 17.36
CA VAL A 14 -47.46 -4.69 16.10
C VAL A 14 -46.36 -4.18 15.18
N THR A 15 -45.78 -5.08 14.40
CA THR A 15 -44.83 -4.73 13.34
C THR A 15 -45.51 -5.04 12.01
N ARG A 16 -45.67 -4.04 11.15
CA ARG A 16 -45.92 -4.34 9.74
C ARG A 16 -44.61 -4.89 9.18
N HIS A 17 -44.64 -6.17 8.84
CA HIS A 17 -43.78 -6.70 7.79
C HIS A 17 -44.15 -5.94 6.53
N THR A 18 -43.20 -5.22 5.93
CA THR A 18 -43.34 -4.60 4.60
C THR A 18 -43.36 -5.68 3.52
N ASP A 19 -44.20 -6.70 3.71
CA ASP A 19 -44.76 -7.47 2.62
C ASP A 19 -45.85 -6.55 2.05
N ILE A 20 -45.81 -6.29 0.75
CA ILE A 20 -46.77 -5.41 0.05
C ILE A 20 -48.23 -5.93 0.18
N ALA A 21 -48.46 -7.09 0.81
CA ALA A 21 -49.71 -7.50 1.46
C ALA A 21 -49.41 -8.35 2.71
N ALA A 22 -50.32 -8.40 3.69
CA ALA A 22 -50.18 -9.14 4.94
C ALA A 22 -49.65 -10.58 4.71
N ALA A 23 -48.43 -10.86 5.18
CA ALA A 23 -47.80 -12.19 5.28
C ALA A 23 -48.43 -13.25 4.38
N ALA A 24 -48.31 -13.08 3.06
CA ALA A 24 -48.54 -14.22 2.18
C ALA A 24 -47.43 -15.23 2.56
N PRO A 25 -47.77 -16.45 3.00
CA PRO A 25 -46.75 -17.45 3.27
C PRO A 25 -45.89 -17.63 2.02
N LEU A 26 -44.56 -17.72 2.19
CA LEU A 26 -43.67 -18.12 1.11
C LEU A 26 -44.20 -19.42 0.52
N ARG A 27 -44.35 -19.45 -0.81
CA ARG A 27 -45.05 -20.55 -1.50
C ARG A 27 -44.13 -21.71 -1.86
N GLY A 28 -42.83 -21.43 -1.97
CA GLY A 28 -41.79 -22.39 -2.32
C GLY A 28 -41.01 -22.92 -1.11
N ALA A 29 -39.78 -23.34 -1.36
CA ALA A 29 -38.89 -23.79 -0.29
C ALA A 29 -38.65 -22.67 0.73
N THR A 30 -38.86 -22.96 2.01
CA THR A 30 -38.74 -22.00 3.12
C THR A 30 -37.39 -22.09 3.83
N THR A 31 -36.49 -22.93 3.35
CA THR A 31 -35.19 -23.17 3.96
C THR A 31 -34.04 -22.67 3.10
N LEU A 32 -32.94 -22.30 3.75
CA LEU A 32 -31.66 -21.93 3.13
C LEU A 32 -30.55 -22.87 3.63
N PRO A 33 -29.64 -23.31 2.74
CA PRO A 33 -28.54 -24.20 3.12
C PRO A 33 -27.50 -23.47 3.99
N PRO A 34 -26.72 -24.17 4.83
CA PRO A 34 -25.56 -23.58 5.50
C PRO A 34 -24.57 -23.02 4.47
N VAL A 35 -23.85 -21.95 4.84
CA VAL A 35 -22.81 -21.38 3.96
C VAL A 35 -21.49 -22.12 4.20
N ALA A 36 -20.95 -22.73 3.14
CA ALA A 36 -19.72 -23.53 3.19
C ALA A 36 -18.44 -22.67 3.12
N TRP A 37 -18.25 -21.74 4.06
CA TRP A 37 -17.12 -20.78 4.06
C TRP A 37 -15.73 -21.42 3.86
N ASN A 38 -15.51 -22.60 4.48
CA ASN A 38 -14.23 -23.31 4.40
C ASN A 38 -13.89 -23.78 2.98
N GLU A 39 -14.87 -24.02 2.12
CA GLU A 39 -14.64 -24.47 0.73
C GLU A 39 -13.99 -23.40 -0.13
N ILE A 40 -14.14 -22.12 0.24
CA ILE A 40 -13.49 -20.98 -0.42
C ILE A 40 -12.35 -20.37 0.42
N GLY A 41 -11.93 -21.05 1.49
CA GLY A 41 -10.85 -20.59 2.36
C GLY A 41 -11.17 -19.33 3.17
N GLN A 42 -12.46 -19.09 3.48
CA GLN A 42 -12.93 -17.90 4.19
C GLN A 42 -13.58 -18.26 5.52
N THR A 43 -13.81 -17.27 6.37
CA THR A 43 -14.51 -17.42 7.65
C THR A 43 -15.85 -16.70 7.64
N ALA A 44 -16.82 -17.25 8.37
CA ALA A 44 -18.12 -16.61 8.57
C ALA A 44 -17.98 -15.20 9.18
N PRO A 45 -18.87 -14.25 8.85
CA PRO A 45 -18.98 -13.00 9.59
C PRO A 45 -19.23 -13.25 11.08
N VAL A 46 -18.66 -12.40 11.92
CA VAL A 46 -18.75 -12.54 13.39
C VAL A 46 -19.75 -11.56 13.93
N ARG A 47 -20.80 -12.04 14.61
CA ARG A 47 -21.78 -11.16 15.26
C ARG A 47 -21.12 -10.30 16.34
N LEU A 48 -21.42 -9.00 16.31
CA LEU A 48 -21.01 -8.05 17.34
C LEU A 48 -22.20 -7.77 18.26
N ALA A 49 -21.98 -7.76 19.58
CA ALA A 49 -23.01 -7.41 20.53
C ALA A 49 -23.22 -5.87 20.55
N PRO A 50 -24.40 -5.36 20.19
CA PRO A 50 -24.65 -3.92 20.14
C PRO A 50 -24.82 -3.26 21.53
N GLY A 51 -24.67 -4.02 22.62
CA GLY A 51 -24.96 -3.58 23.99
C GLY A 51 -26.46 -3.46 24.29
N ALA A 52 -26.80 -3.16 25.55
CA ALA A 52 -28.16 -2.82 25.93
C ALA A 52 -28.50 -1.42 25.40
N ARG A 53 -29.60 -1.29 24.64
CA ARG A 53 -30.01 -0.02 24.03
C ARG A 53 -31.52 0.09 23.89
N ALA A 54 -32.04 1.31 23.99
CA ALA A 54 -33.42 1.65 23.69
C ALA A 54 -33.61 1.94 22.19
N PRO A 55 -34.84 1.83 21.66
CA PRO A 55 -35.10 2.07 20.24
C PRO A 55 -34.71 3.48 19.73
N GLY A 56 -34.77 4.49 20.61
CA GLY A 56 -34.43 5.89 20.29
C GLY A 56 -32.95 6.25 20.46
N ASP A 57 -32.11 5.30 20.87
CA ASP A 57 -30.68 5.51 21.04
C ASP A 57 -29.97 5.59 19.67
N PRO A 58 -28.86 6.34 19.55
CA PRO A 58 -28.06 6.36 18.34
C PRO A 58 -27.61 4.98 17.87
N LEU A 59 -27.61 4.72 16.57
CA LEU A 59 -27.02 3.51 16.00
C LEU A 59 -25.52 3.39 16.37
N PRO A 60 -25.01 2.16 16.54
CA PRO A 60 -23.58 1.95 16.76
C PRO A 60 -22.77 2.42 15.56
N ARG A 61 -21.54 2.88 15.80
CA ARG A 61 -20.59 3.20 14.73
C ARG A 61 -20.33 1.97 13.88
N ALA A 62 -20.33 2.14 12.56
CA ALA A 62 -20.01 1.10 11.60
C ALA A 62 -19.25 1.70 10.42
N ASP A 63 -18.35 0.92 9.84
CA ASP A 63 -17.62 1.30 8.64
C ASP A 63 -18.51 1.17 7.40
N ILE A 64 -19.41 0.18 7.43
CA ILE A 64 -20.32 -0.18 6.32
C ILE A 64 -21.75 -0.29 6.86
N VAL A 65 -22.73 0.23 6.11
CA VAL A 65 -24.15 -0.07 6.33
C VAL A 65 -24.68 -0.89 5.16
N VAL A 66 -25.44 -1.96 5.45
CA VAL A 66 -26.13 -2.79 4.46
C VAL A 66 -27.64 -2.67 4.71
N ILE A 67 -28.40 -2.16 3.74
CA ILE A 67 -29.85 -1.90 3.86
C ILE A 67 -30.65 -2.87 2.99
N THR A 68 -31.71 -3.46 3.56
CA THR A 68 -32.64 -4.37 2.88
C THR A 68 -34.10 -4.11 3.24
N TRP A 69 -35.09 -4.71 2.55
CA TRP A 69 -36.50 -4.34 2.71
C TRP A 69 -37.45 -5.50 3.05
N THR A 70 -37.51 -6.53 2.20
CA THR A 70 -38.56 -7.55 2.29
C THR A 70 -38.25 -8.61 3.34
N SER A 71 -39.25 -9.37 3.78
CA SER A 71 -39.04 -10.41 4.79
C SER A 71 -38.10 -11.52 4.29
N ALA A 72 -38.15 -11.86 3.00
CA ALA A 72 -37.28 -12.86 2.38
C ALA A 72 -35.83 -12.37 2.29
N GLU A 73 -35.64 -11.11 1.87
CA GLU A 73 -34.30 -10.50 1.85
C GLU A 73 -33.71 -10.37 3.24
N TRP A 74 -34.52 -9.97 4.22
CA TRP A 74 -34.11 -9.85 5.61
C TRP A 74 -33.67 -11.20 6.19
N PHE A 75 -34.43 -12.27 5.92
CA PHE A 75 -34.03 -13.60 6.36
C PHE A 75 -32.75 -14.09 5.67
N ALA A 76 -32.60 -13.86 4.36
CA ALA A 76 -31.37 -14.18 3.65
C ALA A 76 -30.15 -13.42 4.19
N LEU A 77 -30.33 -12.13 4.51
CA LEU A 77 -29.29 -11.29 5.11
C LEU A 77 -28.90 -11.80 6.51
N ASP A 78 -29.88 -12.13 7.36
CA ASP A 78 -29.63 -12.74 8.67
C ASP A 78 -28.91 -14.08 8.54
N HIS A 79 -29.38 -14.94 7.65
CA HIS A 79 -28.82 -16.27 7.43
C HIS A 79 -27.35 -16.19 7.00
N VAL A 80 -27.01 -15.37 6.00
CA VAL A 80 -25.62 -15.26 5.52
C VAL A 80 -24.71 -14.55 6.53
N PHE A 81 -25.15 -13.44 7.11
CA PHE A 81 -24.27 -12.59 7.93
C PHE A 81 -24.28 -12.93 9.42
N VAL A 82 -25.31 -13.60 9.94
CA VAL A 82 -25.48 -13.85 11.38
C VAL A 82 -25.49 -15.34 11.71
N ASN A 83 -26.26 -16.14 10.95
CA ASN A 83 -26.60 -17.52 11.31
C ASN A 83 -26.19 -18.59 10.27
N SER A 84 -25.05 -18.38 9.60
CA SER A 84 -24.68 -19.16 8.40
C SER A 84 -24.23 -20.62 8.63
N GLY A 85 -24.05 -21.04 9.88
CA GLY A 85 -23.46 -22.35 10.21
C GLY A 85 -24.42 -23.54 10.19
N HIS A 86 -25.73 -23.34 9.97
CA HIS A 86 -26.75 -24.39 9.99
C HIS A 86 -27.79 -24.14 8.90
N ILE A 87 -28.72 -25.09 8.70
CA ILE A 87 -29.86 -24.87 7.78
C ILE A 87 -30.76 -23.81 8.41
N GLY A 88 -31.02 -22.73 7.67
CA GLY A 88 -31.98 -21.71 8.09
C GLY A 88 -33.40 -22.13 7.73
N ASP A 89 -34.36 -21.89 8.62
CA ASP A 89 -35.80 -22.00 8.35
C ASP A 89 -36.47 -20.63 8.51
N TYR A 90 -37.04 -20.12 7.41
CA TYR A 90 -37.75 -18.85 7.37
C TYR A 90 -38.92 -18.81 8.36
N ASN A 91 -39.56 -19.95 8.60
CA ASN A 91 -40.72 -20.07 9.49
C ASN A 91 -40.35 -20.09 10.97
N ASP A 92 -39.07 -20.24 11.32
CA ASP A 92 -38.61 -20.06 12.69
C ASP A 92 -38.58 -18.56 13.00
N TYR A 93 -39.48 -18.05 13.84
CA TYR A 93 -39.54 -16.62 14.14
C TYR A 93 -38.46 -16.13 15.12
N THR A 94 -37.63 -17.02 15.68
CA THR A 94 -36.63 -16.64 16.70
C THR A 94 -35.56 -15.71 16.15
N TRP A 95 -35.14 -15.87 14.88
CA TRP A 95 -34.16 -14.98 14.25
C TRP A 95 -34.65 -13.52 14.20
N LYS A 96 -35.95 -13.29 13.94
CA LYS A 96 -36.54 -11.94 13.92
C LYS A 96 -36.44 -11.24 15.28
N GLN A 97 -36.64 -11.98 16.36
CA GLN A 97 -36.60 -11.45 17.73
C GLN A 97 -35.18 -11.02 18.16
N ALA A 98 -34.15 -11.50 17.46
CA ALA A 98 -32.77 -11.14 17.78
C ALA A 98 -32.40 -9.71 17.32
N TRP A 99 -33.14 -9.13 16.37
CA TRP A 99 -32.86 -7.82 15.79
C TRP A 99 -33.45 -6.67 16.62
N LEU A 100 -32.74 -5.54 16.66
CA LEU A 100 -33.10 -4.42 17.52
C LEU A 100 -33.82 -3.31 16.76
N PRO A 101 -34.89 -2.72 17.30
CA PRO A 101 -35.62 -1.62 16.65
C PRO A 101 -34.84 -0.31 16.69
N TYR A 102 -35.06 0.52 15.68
CA TYR A 102 -34.51 1.87 15.57
C TYR A 102 -35.61 2.89 15.22
N THR A 103 -35.79 3.88 16.10
CA THR A 103 -36.90 4.86 16.04
C THR A 103 -36.42 6.31 16.13
N ARG A 104 -35.12 6.55 16.29
CA ARG A 104 -34.56 7.89 16.47
C ARG A 104 -34.82 8.75 15.23
N GLY A 105 -35.46 9.90 15.43
CA GLY A 105 -35.84 10.81 14.33
C GLY A 105 -37.09 10.41 13.56
N ALA A 106 -37.75 9.29 13.88
CA ALA A 106 -38.92 8.78 13.16
C ALA A 106 -40.25 9.43 13.56
N SER A 107 -40.31 10.15 14.69
CA SER A 107 -41.56 10.58 15.33
C SER A 107 -42.44 11.51 14.48
N ALA A 108 -41.85 12.27 13.56
CA ALA A 108 -42.58 13.16 12.66
C ALA A 108 -43.04 12.49 11.34
N LEU A 109 -42.60 11.26 11.09
CA LEU A 109 -42.72 10.58 9.80
C LEU A 109 -43.09 9.10 10.01
N ALA A 110 -44.22 8.87 10.67
CA ALA A 110 -44.72 7.51 10.86
C ALA A 110 -45.06 6.87 9.50
N ALA A 111 -44.50 5.69 9.23
CA ALA A 111 -44.78 4.94 8.02
C ALA A 111 -46.28 4.61 7.90
N ASP A 112 -46.88 4.17 9.01
CA ASP A 112 -48.32 3.98 9.17
C ASP A 112 -48.73 3.95 10.66
N THR A 113 -50.05 3.91 10.90
CA THR A 113 -50.65 3.87 12.25
C THR A 113 -50.37 2.57 13.01
N LYS A 114 -49.98 1.48 12.36
CA LYS A 114 -49.73 0.16 12.99
C LYS A 114 -48.29 0.04 13.49
N SER A 115 -47.32 0.51 12.71
CA SER A 115 -45.89 0.40 12.99
C SER A 115 -45.36 1.55 13.85
N GLY A 116 -46.10 2.68 13.88
CA GLY A 116 -45.68 3.88 14.59
C GLY A 116 -44.39 4.48 14.01
N ALA A 117 -43.64 5.17 14.87
CA ALA A 117 -42.38 5.83 14.52
C ALA A 117 -41.22 4.82 14.48
N LEU A 118 -41.15 3.97 13.45
CA LEU A 118 -40.12 2.94 13.27
C LEU A 118 -39.42 3.09 11.92
N TRP A 119 -38.10 3.28 11.94
CA TRP A 119 -37.25 3.28 10.75
C TRP A 119 -36.87 1.88 10.30
N GLY A 120 -36.63 0.98 11.23
CA GLY A 120 -36.24 -0.38 10.89
C GLY A 120 -35.72 -1.17 12.07
N LEU A 121 -35.15 -2.32 11.72
CA LEU A 121 -34.53 -3.26 12.64
C LEU A 121 -33.08 -3.44 12.23
N PHE A 122 -32.16 -3.67 13.17
CA PHE A 122 -30.75 -3.83 12.82
C PHE A 122 -30.00 -4.90 13.62
N GLN A 123 -28.86 -5.31 13.08
CA GLN A 123 -27.80 -6.11 13.69
C GLN A 123 -26.43 -5.51 13.36
N THR A 124 -25.41 -5.97 14.09
CA THR A 124 -24.01 -5.63 13.81
C THR A 124 -23.17 -6.88 13.67
N VAL A 125 -22.30 -6.90 12.68
CA VAL A 125 -21.36 -8.00 12.42
C VAL A 125 -19.98 -7.44 12.07
N ARG A 126 -18.97 -8.31 12.10
CA ARG A 126 -17.61 -8.02 11.64
C ARG A 126 -17.26 -8.94 10.48
N ILE A 127 -16.74 -8.34 9.41
CA ILE A 127 -16.20 -9.05 8.25
C ILE A 127 -14.71 -8.73 8.17
N VAL A 128 -13.88 -9.72 7.89
CA VAL A 128 -12.45 -9.51 7.63
C VAL A 128 -12.26 -9.59 6.13
N ASP A 129 -11.61 -8.58 5.55
CA ASP A 129 -11.33 -8.55 4.12
C ASP A 129 -10.05 -9.32 3.75
N ARG A 130 -9.71 -9.36 2.45
CA ARG A 130 -8.54 -10.11 1.97
C ARG A 130 -7.22 -9.55 2.51
N SER A 131 -7.15 -8.29 2.95
CA SER A 131 -5.95 -7.71 3.58
C SER A 131 -5.82 -8.06 5.06
N GLY A 132 -6.86 -8.66 5.66
CA GLY A 132 -6.94 -8.89 7.11
C GLY A 132 -7.56 -7.72 7.87
N ARG A 133 -8.03 -6.66 7.18
CA ARG A 133 -8.69 -5.52 7.83
C ARG A 133 -10.08 -5.94 8.31
N PRO A 134 -10.43 -5.67 9.57
CA PRO A 134 -11.79 -5.84 10.06
C PRO A 134 -12.68 -4.66 9.62
N TRP A 135 -13.87 -4.99 9.13
CA TRP A 135 -14.96 -4.05 8.83
C TRP A 135 -16.10 -4.28 9.81
N ASN A 136 -16.50 -3.25 10.54
CA ASN A 136 -17.73 -3.28 11.33
C ASN A 136 -18.90 -2.93 10.40
N VAL A 137 -19.86 -3.85 10.29
CA VAL A 137 -20.97 -3.77 9.35
C VAL A 137 -22.28 -3.69 10.13
N LEU A 138 -23.05 -2.63 9.88
CA LEU A 138 -24.42 -2.49 10.36
C LEU A 138 -25.38 -3.06 9.31
N LEU A 139 -26.11 -4.11 9.67
CA LEU A 139 -27.17 -4.68 8.84
C LEU A 139 -28.49 -4.03 9.23
N PHE A 140 -29.26 -3.53 8.26
CA PHE A 140 -30.46 -2.75 8.51
C PHE A 140 -31.62 -3.23 7.63
N LYS A 141 -32.71 -3.68 8.26
CA LYS A 141 -33.98 -3.95 7.59
C LYS A 141 -34.85 -2.70 7.66
N SER A 142 -35.12 -2.11 6.51
CA SER A 142 -35.89 -0.88 6.36
C SER A 142 -37.39 -1.10 6.57
N ASN A 143 -38.03 -0.09 7.16
CA ASN A 143 -39.49 0.09 7.18
C ASN A 143 -39.94 1.27 6.31
N ALA A 144 -39.01 2.05 5.72
CA ALA A 144 -39.29 3.09 4.74
C ALA A 144 -39.06 2.58 3.32
N HIS A 145 -39.90 2.98 2.37
CA HIS A 145 -39.85 2.52 0.98
C HIS A 145 -40.35 3.62 0.04
N LEU A 146 -39.83 3.74 -1.18
CA LEU A 146 -40.21 4.82 -2.09
C LEU A 146 -41.68 4.73 -2.55
N ALA A 147 -42.20 3.52 -2.73
CA ALA A 147 -43.56 3.25 -3.19
C ALA A 147 -44.61 3.06 -2.09
N HIS A 148 -44.26 3.29 -0.82
CA HIS A 148 -45.20 3.28 0.29
C HIS A 148 -44.90 4.40 1.28
N SER A 149 -45.90 4.88 2.02
CA SER A 149 -45.66 5.82 3.12
C SER A 149 -44.56 5.28 4.05
N PRO A 150 -43.54 6.07 4.40
CA PRO A 150 -43.46 7.54 4.33
C PRO A 150 -42.83 8.12 3.04
N TRP A 151 -42.74 7.34 1.97
CA TRP A 151 -42.31 7.76 0.63
C TRP A 151 -40.88 8.33 0.60
N LEU A 152 -40.57 9.18 -0.40
CA LEU A 152 -39.26 9.79 -0.60
C LEU A 152 -38.74 10.53 0.64
N ASP A 153 -39.60 11.31 1.31
CA ASP A 153 -39.21 12.13 2.47
C ASP A 153 -38.76 11.26 3.65
N GLY A 154 -39.49 10.18 3.92
CA GLY A 154 -39.12 9.29 5.00
C GLY A 154 -37.93 8.41 4.68
N LEU A 155 -37.76 7.95 3.44
CA LEU A 155 -36.54 7.22 3.02
C LEU A 155 -35.30 8.12 3.15
N SER A 156 -35.43 9.39 2.75
CA SER A 156 -34.37 10.40 2.92
C SER A 156 -34.07 10.71 4.39
N ALA A 157 -35.11 10.84 5.23
CA ALA A 157 -34.94 11.10 6.65
C ALA A 157 -34.29 9.93 7.39
N MET A 158 -34.72 8.70 7.10
CA MET A 158 -34.13 7.49 7.65
C MET A 158 -32.63 7.43 7.35
N LEU A 159 -32.24 7.68 6.10
CA LEU A 159 -30.84 7.59 5.69
C LEU A 159 -29.96 8.66 6.35
N ARG A 160 -30.47 9.88 6.52
CA ARG A 160 -29.76 10.91 7.31
C ARG A 160 -29.52 10.45 8.74
N CYS A 161 -30.54 9.92 9.41
CA CYS A 161 -30.40 9.41 10.78
C CYS A 161 -29.38 8.26 10.85
N ILE A 162 -29.40 7.33 9.89
CA ILE A 162 -28.41 6.24 9.79
C ILE A 162 -26.99 6.80 9.64
N VAL A 163 -26.75 7.74 8.73
CA VAL A 163 -25.41 8.29 8.47
C VAL A 163 -24.91 9.13 9.63
N GLU A 164 -25.76 9.94 10.26
CA GLU A 164 -25.42 10.76 11.42
C GLU A 164 -24.96 9.91 12.62
N ASP A 165 -25.68 8.81 12.87
CA ASP A 165 -25.43 7.92 14.00
C ASP A 165 -24.33 6.89 13.71
N ALA A 166 -24.40 6.16 12.60
CA ALA A 166 -23.45 5.09 12.30
C ALA A 166 -22.13 5.60 11.69
N ARG A 167 -22.16 6.75 11.01
CA ARG A 167 -21.03 7.36 10.28
C ARG A 167 -20.25 6.39 9.36
N PRO A 168 -20.94 5.71 8.43
CA PRO A 168 -20.27 4.79 7.52
C PRO A 168 -19.35 5.50 6.52
N ASP A 169 -18.31 4.78 6.10
CA ASP A 169 -17.53 5.13 4.91
C ASP A 169 -18.36 4.85 3.63
N ARG A 170 -19.16 3.78 3.66
CA ARG A 170 -19.93 3.31 2.51
C ARG A 170 -21.23 2.61 2.88
N ILE A 171 -22.17 2.63 1.94
CA ILE A 171 -23.50 2.04 2.07
C ILE A 171 -23.71 1.05 0.92
N TYR A 172 -24.22 -0.12 1.28
CA TYR A 172 -24.77 -1.09 0.34
C TYR A 172 -26.28 -1.12 0.50
N THR A 173 -26.98 -1.16 -0.62
CA THR A 173 -28.35 -1.63 -0.65
C THR A 173 -28.38 -3.03 -1.24
N ILE A 174 -29.18 -3.90 -0.64
CA ILE A 174 -29.38 -5.27 -1.08
C ILE A 174 -30.87 -5.54 -1.17
N GLY A 175 -31.29 -6.06 -2.31
CA GLY A 175 -32.68 -6.44 -2.50
C GLY A 175 -32.94 -7.14 -3.82
N THR A 176 -34.20 -7.47 -4.00
CA THR A 176 -34.75 -8.10 -5.19
C THR A 176 -34.98 -7.07 -6.30
N ALA A 177 -34.85 -7.50 -7.56
CA ALA A 177 -35.07 -6.65 -8.73
C ALA A 177 -35.57 -7.44 -9.94
N GLY A 178 -36.26 -6.72 -10.82
CA GLY A 178 -36.62 -7.19 -12.15
C GLY A 178 -35.41 -7.22 -13.08
N GLY A 179 -35.29 -8.28 -13.88
CA GLY A 179 -34.28 -8.37 -14.93
C GLY A 179 -34.54 -7.36 -16.05
N ALA A 180 -33.48 -6.68 -16.50
CA ALA A 180 -33.53 -5.73 -17.61
C ALA A 180 -33.24 -6.41 -18.97
N ARG A 181 -32.53 -7.54 -18.98
CA ARG A 181 -32.07 -8.25 -20.19
C ARG A 181 -32.35 -9.75 -20.10
N ARG A 182 -32.38 -10.41 -21.26
CA ARG A 182 -32.64 -11.88 -21.34
C ARG A 182 -31.49 -12.75 -20.86
N ASP A 183 -30.28 -12.19 -20.80
CA ASP A 183 -29.09 -12.88 -20.27
C ASP A 183 -29.01 -12.79 -18.74
N GLN A 184 -29.86 -11.99 -18.09
CA GLN A 184 -30.00 -11.91 -16.64
C GLN A 184 -31.02 -12.93 -16.16
N ARG A 185 -30.50 -14.01 -15.58
CA ARG A 185 -31.29 -15.19 -15.23
C ARG A 185 -31.82 -15.07 -13.81
N LEU A 186 -32.90 -15.77 -13.51
CA LEU A 186 -33.42 -15.88 -12.15
C LEU A 186 -32.31 -16.40 -11.21
N GLY A 187 -32.05 -15.67 -10.13
CA GLY A 187 -31.01 -15.97 -9.15
C GLY A 187 -29.63 -15.41 -9.49
N ASP A 188 -29.43 -14.79 -10.66
CA ASP A 188 -28.26 -13.95 -10.90
C ASP A 188 -28.30 -12.73 -9.97
N THR A 189 -27.14 -12.12 -9.74
CA THR A 189 -27.01 -10.88 -8.98
C THR A 189 -26.32 -9.80 -9.81
N VAL A 190 -26.71 -8.55 -9.64
CA VAL A 190 -26.12 -7.38 -10.29
C VAL A 190 -25.47 -6.51 -9.23
N ILE A 191 -24.28 -5.99 -9.53
CA ILE A 191 -23.61 -4.98 -8.71
C ILE A 191 -23.52 -3.69 -9.53
N ALA A 192 -24.08 -2.59 -9.01
CA ALA A 192 -24.06 -1.29 -9.64
C ALA A 192 -23.63 -0.19 -8.66
N ASN A 193 -23.15 0.94 -9.17
CA ASN A 193 -22.81 2.16 -8.41
C ASN A 193 -23.49 3.40 -9.03
N ALA A 194 -24.52 3.18 -9.84
CA ALA A 194 -25.31 4.20 -10.49
C ALA A 194 -26.79 3.82 -10.45
N ALA A 195 -27.66 4.81 -10.28
CA ALA A 195 -29.11 4.64 -10.19
C ALA A 195 -29.81 5.84 -10.85
N LEU A 196 -30.75 5.57 -11.76
CA LEU A 196 -31.62 6.56 -12.40
C LEU A 196 -32.98 6.57 -11.70
N LEU A 197 -33.52 7.76 -11.40
CA LEU A 197 -34.80 7.91 -10.73
C LEU A 197 -35.92 8.28 -11.70
N GLU A 198 -37.01 7.53 -11.72
CA GLU A 198 -38.25 7.88 -12.42
C GLU A 198 -39.46 7.85 -11.47
N LEU A 199 -40.19 8.95 -11.39
CA LEU A 199 -41.30 9.14 -10.44
C LEU A 199 -42.60 9.42 -11.18
N GLN A 200 -43.68 8.73 -10.79
CA GLN A 200 -45.04 8.99 -11.27
C GLN A 200 -46.03 9.31 -10.15
N ARG A 201 -45.75 8.98 -8.88
CA ARG A 201 -46.72 9.21 -7.81
C ARG A 201 -46.79 10.70 -7.42
N PRO A 202 -48.00 11.25 -7.20
CA PRO A 202 -48.17 12.62 -6.71
C PRO A 202 -47.42 12.91 -5.40
N GLN A 203 -47.23 11.88 -4.56
CA GLN A 203 -46.55 12.00 -3.27
C GLN A 203 -45.03 12.22 -3.40
N ASN A 204 -44.42 11.83 -4.52
CA ASN A 204 -42.97 11.92 -4.76
C ASN A 204 -42.60 12.99 -5.80
N THR A 205 -43.54 13.39 -6.67
CA THR A 205 -43.29 14.26 -7.84
C THR A 205 -43.23 15.74 -7.52
N SER A 206 -43.36 16.16 -6.26
CA SER A 206 -43.28 17.56 -5.83
C SER A 206 -41.86 18.14 -5.79
N GLY A 207 -40.81 17.31 -5.96
CA GLY A 207 -39.40 17.72 -6.01
C GLY A 207 -38.77 17.66 -7.41
N PRO A 208 -37.64 18.36 -7.67
CA PRO A 208 -36.98 18.43 -8.98
C PRO A 208 -36.17 17.16 -9.35
N ASP A 209 -36.37 16.05 -8.64
CA ASP A 209 -35.45 14.91 -8.64
C ASP A 209 -35.78 13.82 -9.69
N GLY A 210 -36.99 13.82 -10.24
CA GLY A 210 -37.38 12.87 -11.29
C GLY A 210 -36.58 13.06 -12.58
N GLY A 211 -36.05 11.96 -13.13
CA GLY A 211 -35.18 11.93 -14.31
C GLY A 211 -33.69 12.08 -14.00
N ASN A 212 -33.30 12.29 -12.74
CA ASN A 212 -31.89 12.42 -12.37
C ASN A 212 -31.21 11.07 -12.17
N MET A 213 -29.94 11.00 -12.55
CA MET A 213 -29.05 9.88 -12.29
C MET A 213 -28.06 10.23 -11.18
N TYR A 214 -27.88 9.31 -10.24
CA TYR A 214 -26.92 9.42 -9.15
C TYR A 214 -25.87 8.32 -9.30
N ARG A 215 -24.60 8.69 -9.19
CA ARG A 215 -23.45 7.79 -9.34
C ARG A 215 -22.47 8.00 -8.20
N CYS A 216 -21.77 6.93 -7.79
CA CYS A 216 -20.60 6.99 -6.93
C CYS A 216 -19.33 6.95 -7.80
N PRO A 217 -18.68 8.10 -8.07
CA PRO A 217 -17.50 8.15 -8.96
C PRO A 217 -16.20 7.72 -8.26
N THR A 218 -16.18 7.73 -6.93
CA THR A 218 -14.96 7.55 -6.14
C THR A 218 -14.72 6.12 -5.69
N TRP A 219 -15.70 5.22 -5.88
CA TRP A 219 -15.63 3.85 -5.39
C TRP A 219 -16.58 2.92 -6.15
N TYR A 220 -16.15 1.67 -6.33
CA TYR A 220 -16.96 0.55 -6.81
C TYR A 220 -16.56 -0.69 -5.98
N PRO A 221 -17.50 -1.59 -5.61
CA PRO A 221 -17.20 -2.75 -4.78
C PRO A 221 -16.17 -3.70 -5.41
N SER A 222 -15.37 -4.36 -4.57
CA SER A 222 -14.43 -5.38 -5.03
C SER A 222 -15.12 -6.56 -5.71
N THR A 223 -14.53 -7.08 -6.78
CA THR A 223 -14.98 -8.30 -7.46
C THR A 223 -14.06 -9.50 -7.19
N ALA A 224 -13.12 -9.37 -6.26
CA ALA A 224 -12.01 -10.32 -6.10
C ALA A 224 -12.41 -11.74 -5.65
N LEU A 225 -13.60 -11.90 -5.06
CA LEU A 225 -14.12 -13.22 -4.67
C LEU A 225 -15.21 -13.73 -5.64
N VAL A 226 -15.63 -12.94 -6.64
CA VAL A 226 -16.81 -13.25 -7.47
C VAL A 226 -16.78 -14.66 -8.03
N GLY A 227 -15.68 -15.04 -8.69
CA GLY A 227 -15.55 -16.35 -9.34
C GLY A 227 -15.51 -17.55 -8.38
N GLU A 228 -15.03 -17.38 -7.14
CA GLU A 228 -15.11 -18.43 -6.11
C GLU A 228 -16.55 -18.65 -5.63
N ILE A 229 -17.30 -17.57 -5.37
CA ILE A 229 -18.66 -17.70 -4.82
C ILE A 229 -19.61 -18.27 -5.89
N GLU A 230 -19.50 -17.83 -7.14
CA GLU A 230 -20.33 -18.31 -8.26
C GLU A 230 -20.24 -19.82 -8.45
N ARG A 231 -19.02 -20.37 -8.32
CA ARG A 231 -18.76 -21.80 -8.50
C ARG A 231 -19.23 -22.65 -7.32
N THR A 232 -19.17 -22.08 -6.11
CA THR A 232 -19.22 -22.88 -4.87
C THR A 232 -20.41 -22.57 -3.97
N LEU A 233 -20.73 -21.29 -3.75
CA LEU A 233 -21.67 -20.90 -2.68
C LEU A 233 -23.04 -20.43 -3.18
N LEU A 234 -23.13 -19.88 -4.40
CA LEU A 234 -24.42 -19.41 -4.92
C LEU A 234 -25.41 -20.58 -5.10
N PHE A 235 -26.66 -20.34 -4.69
CA PHE A 235 -27.75 -21.28 -4.83
C PHE A 235 -28.11 -21.47 -6.31
N ARG A 236 -28.12 -22.72 -6.75
CA ARG A 236 -28.45 -23.07 -8.13
C ARG A 236 -29.96 -23.13 -8.28
N MET A 237 -30.53 -22.15 -8.98
CA MET A 237 -31.98 -22.05 -9.12
C MET A 237 -32.61 -23.27 -9.82
N SER A 238 -31.85 -24.03 -10.61
CA SER A 238 -32.31 -25.31 -11.18
C SER A 238 -32.72 -26.38 -10.15
N GLU A 239 -32.36 -26.22 -8.87
CA GLU A 239 -32.75 -27.13 -7.80
C GLU A 239 -34.21 -26.95 -7.37
N VAL A 240 -34.76 -25.74 -7.53
CA VAL A 240 -36.13 -25.39 -7.14
C VAL A 240 -37.02 -25.05 -8.33
N VAL A 241 -36.43 -24.58 -9.44
CA VAL A 241 -37.14 -24.32 -10.69
C VAL A 241 -37.10 -25.56 -11.57
N THR A 242 -38.22 -26.28 -11.60
CA THR A 242 -38.42 -27.50 -12.39
C THR A 242 -39.54 -27.30 -13.42
N PRO A 243 -39.64 -28.14 -14.46
CA PRO A 243 -40.78 -28.12 -15.35
C PRO A 243 -42.13 -28.23 -14.60
N GLN A 244 -42.15 -29.03 -13.52
CA GLN A 244 -43.33 -29.19 -12.68
C GLN A 244 -43.67 -27.93 -11.89
N SER A 245 -42.70 -27.26 -11.27
CA SER A 245 -42.97 -26.03 -10.52
C SER A 245 -43.47 -24.93 -11.45
N LEU A 246 -42.91 -24.80 -12.66
CA LEU A 246 -43.37 -23.82 -13.65
C LEU A 246 -44.78 -24.14 -14.17
N ALA A 247 -45.12 -25.41 -14.36
CA ALA A 247 -46.48 -25.83 -14.73
C ALA A 247 -47.50 -25.47 -13.64
N VAL A 248 -47.17 -25.67 -12.37
CA VAL A 248 -48.03 -25.29 -11.23
C VAL A 248 -48.28 -23.78 -11.21
N LEU A 249 -47.23 -22.96 -11.38
CA LEU A 249 -47.38 -21.50 -11.45
C LEU A 249 -48.24 -21.08 -12.64
N PHE A 250 -48.13 -21.78 -13.77
CA PHE A 250 -48.89 -21.47 -14.97
C PHE A 250 -50.37 -21.80 -14.83
N ASP A 251 -50.71 -22.92 -14.19
CA ASP A 251 -52.10 -23.25 -13.90
C ASP A 251 -52.71 -22.26 -12.90
N GLU A 252 -51.93 -21.76 -11.94
CA GLU A 252 -52.38 -20.68 -11.06
C GLU A 252 -52.59 -19.37 -11.82
N LEU A 253 -51.68 -19.01 -12.72
CA LEU A 253 -51.82 -17.81 -13.56
C LEU A 253 -53.13 -17.85 -14.36
N LYS A 254 -53.47 -19.00 -14.96
CA LYS A 254 -54.77 -19.18 -15.64
C LYS A 254 -55.95 -19.00 -14.70
N ALA A 255 -55.86 -19.52 -13.48
CA ALA A 255 -56.92 -19.41 -12.49
C ALA A 255 -57.19 -17.97 -12.03
N ARG A 256 -56.17 -17.10 -12.06
CA ARG A 256 -56.31 -15.66 -11.70
C ARG A 256 -56.93 -14.81 -12.79
N HIS A 257 -56.86 -15.26 -14.03
CA HIS A 257 -57.33 -14.52 -15.20
C HIS A 257 -58.27 -15.38 -16.07
N PRO A 258 -59.38 -15.90 -15.50
CA PRO A 258 -60.26 -16.85 -16.19
C PRO A 258 -60.97 -16.24 -17.41
N ASP A 259 -61.12 -14.92 -17.45
CA ASP A 259 -61.85 -14.17 -18.48
C ASP A 259 -60.93 -13.47 -19.49
N ASP A 260 -59.60 -13.62 -19.40
CA ASP A 260 -58.69 -13.02 -20.38
C ASP A 260 -58.75 -13.82 -21.70
N PRO A 261 -59.23 -13.22 -22.81
CA PRO A 261 -59.43 -13.93 -24.07
C PRO A 261 -58.11 -14.38 -24.73
N GLY A 262 -56.96 -13.81 -24.33
CA GLY A 262 -55.63 -14.21 -24.80
C GLY A 262 -55.05 -15.40 -24.04
N LEU A 263 -55.59 -15.77 -22.87
CA LEU A 263 -55.07 -16.83 -22.02
C LEU A 263 -55.48 -18.24 -22.46
N GLY A 264 -56.60 -18.38 -23.18
CA GLY A 264 -57.05 -19.67 -23.72
C GLY A 264 -56.10 -20.25 -24.79
N GLU A 265 -55.32 -19.40 -25.46
CA GLU A 265 -54.31 -19.79 -26.46
C GLU A 265 -52.88 -19.76 -25.92
N LEU A 266 -52.66 -19.22 -24.71
CA LEU A 266 -51.35 -19.08 -24.10
C LEU A 266 -50.84 -20.46 -23.64
N THR A 267 -49.58 -20.75 -23.92
CA THR A 267 -48.88 -21.95 -23.44
C THR A 267 -47.76 -21.56 -22.47
N LEU A 268 -47.32 -22.51 -21.62
CA LEU A 268 -46.19 -22.25 -20.71
C LEU A 268 -44.93 -21.83 -21.48
N SER A 269 -44.68 -22.39 -22.66
CA SER A 269 -43.54 -22.00 -23.52
C SER A 269 -43.56 -20.54 -23.93
N ASP A 270 -44.74 -19.90 -24.04
CA ASP A 270 -44.86 -18.49 -24.37
C ASP A 270 -44.36 -17.57 -23.26
N LEU A 271 -44.37 -18.04 -22.00
CA LEU A 271 -43.93 -17.29 -20.83
C LEU A 271 -42.50 -17.66 -20.40
N VAL A 272 -41.96 -18.78 -20.90
CA VAL A 272 -40.63 -19.27 -20.56
C VAL A 272 -39.60 -18.81 -21.60
N ASN A 273 -38.50 -18.25 -21.13
CA ASN A 273 -37.32 -17.94 -21.93
C ASN A 273 -36.05 -18.39 -21.18
N ASP A 274 -34.88 -18.17 -21.77
CA ASP A 274 -33.60 -18.65 -21.21
C ASP A 274 -33.31 -18.08 -19.81
N ALA A 275 -33.94 -16.97 -19.41
CA ALA A 275 -33.77 -16.38 -18.09
C ALA A 275 -34.48 -17.13 -16.96
N ILE A 276 -35.42 -18.04 -17.27
CA ILE A 276 -36.12 -18.88 -16.27
C ILE A 276 -36.14 -20.37 -16.61
N ARG A 277 -35.56 -20.77 -17.75
CA ARG A 277 -35.58 -22.17 -18.17
C ARG A 277 -34.66 -23.02 -17.27
N PRO A 278 -35.13 -24.14 -16.67
CA PRO A 278 -34.35 -24.91 -15.69
C PRO A 278 -32.92 -25.27 -16.11
N GLU A 279 -32.70 -25.64 -17.38
CA GLU A 279 -31.37 -25.97 -17.91
C GLU A 279 -30.39 -24.79 -17.95
N CYS A 280 -30.90 -23.55 -18.00
CA CYS A 280 -30.09 -22.32 -17.99
C CYS A 280 -29.75 -21.84 -16.57
N LEU A 281 -30.38 -22.42 -15.55
CA LEU A 281 -30.30 -21.98 -14.14
C LEU A 281 -29.32 -22.79 -13.28
N ARG A 282 -28.43 -23.55 -13.91
CA ARG A 282 -27.43 -24.39 -13.22
C ARG A 282 -26.20 -23.60 -12.74
N THR A 283 -25.97 -22.44 -13.33
CA THR A 283 -24.79 -21.60 -13.13
C THR A 283 -25.26 -20.17 -12.80
N PRO A 284 -25.61 -19.88 -11.54
CA PRO A 284 -25.91 -18.52 -11.12
C PRO A 284 -24.67 -17.63 -11.31
N ALA A 285 -24.87 -16.38 -11.71
CA ALA A 285 -23.79 -15.43 -11.97
C ALA A 285 -23.97 -14.12 -11.20
N ILE A 286 -22.85 -13.46 -10.91
CA ILE A 286 -22.78 -12.09 -10.42
C ILE A 286 -22.28 -11.22 -11.57
N HIS A 287 -23.01 -10.17 -11.88
CA HIS A 287 -22.74 -9.24 -12.97
C HIS A 287 -22.25 -7.89 -12.40
N PRO A 288 -20.93 -7.63 -12.40
CA PRO A 288 -20.40 -6.33 -11.99
C PRO A 288 -20.61 -5.32 -13.12
N LEU A 289 -21.64 -4.49 -13.00
CA LEU A 289 -22.03 -3.50 -14.00
C LEU A 289 -21.69 -2.09 -13.49
N LYS A 290 -20.38 -1.81 -13.47
CA LYS A 290 -19.87 -0.50 -13.07
C LYS A 290 -20.36 0.59 -14.02
N ASP A 291 -20.85 1.68 -13.43
CA ASP A 291 -21.36 2.89 -14.08
C ASP A 291 -22.61 2.70 -14.95
N THR A 292 -23.13 1.47 -15.06
CA THR A 292 -24.42 1.18 -15.67
C THR A 292 -25.54 1.41 -14.63
N PRO A 293 -26.46 2.35 -14.88
CA PRO A 293 -27.48 2.68 -13.89
C PRO A 293 -28.50 1.56 -13.75
N LEU A 294 -28.95 1.26 -12.53
CA LEU A 294 -30.27 0.64 -12.35
C LEU A 294 -31.37 1.67 -12.56
N LEU A 295 -32.60 1.22 -12.80
CA LEU A 295 -33.78 2.08 -12.82
C LEU A 295 -34.55 1.94 -11.51
N THR A 296 -34.71 3.07 -10.80
CA THR A 296 -35.52 3.21 -9.58
C THR A 296 -36.86 3.83 -9.93
N THR A 297 -37.97 3.12 -9.67
CA THR A 297 -39.34 3.63 -9.89
C THR A 297 -40.19 3.63 -8.62
N ASP A 298 -41.12 4.58 -8.51
CA ASP A 298 -42.15 4.55 -7.45
C ASP A 298 -43.43 3.78 -7.84
N PHE A 299 -43.44 3.20 -9.03
CA PHE A 299 -44.49 2.35 -9.58
C PHE A 299 -43.88 1.01 -10.04
N TYR A 300 -44.71 -0.02 -10.18
CA TYR A 300 -44.22 -1.31 -10.65
C TYR A 300 -43.93 -1.26 -12.16
N TYR A 301 -42.74 -1.68 -12.57
CA TYR A 301 -42.28 -1.63 -13.96
C TYR A 301 -41.63 -2.97 -14.35
N ILE A 302 -42.02 -3.49 -15.51
CA ILE A 302 -41.46 -4.72 -16.10
C ILE A 302 -40.68 -4.29 -17.34
N ALA A 303 -39.51 -4.88 -17.59
CA ALA A 303 -38.70 -4.59 -18.76
C ALA A 303 -39.48 -4.73 -20.09
N GLU A 304 -39.23 -3.80 -21.00
CA GLU A 304 -40.14 -3.42 -22.07
C GLU A 304 -39.37 -3.14 -23.38
N GLY A 305 -38.85 -4.18 -24.05
CA GLY A 305 -38.11 -4.04 -25.32
C GLY A 305 -36.62 -3.71 -25.12
N GLU A 306 -35.94 -3.24 -26.17
CA GLU A 306 -34.49 -2.95 -26.12
C GLU A 306 -34.16 -1.74 -25.24
N ASP A 307 -35.12 -0.84 -24.98
CA ASP A 307 -34.89 0.35 -24.15
C ASP A 307 -34.50 0.00 -22.70
N ALA A 308 -35.02 -1.13 -22.18
CA ALA A 308 -34.65 -1.61 -20.85
C ALA A 308 -33.18 -2.07 -20.77
N HIS A 309 -32.52 -2.34 -21.90
CA HIS A 309 -31.11 -2.74 -21.92
C HIS A 309 -30.15 -1.62 -21.48
N ALA A 310 -30.64 -0.36 -21.43
CA ALA A 310 -29.89 0.74 -20.84
C ALA A 310 -29.65 0.59 -19.34
N TYR A 311 -30.42 -0.28 -18.67
CA TYR A 311 -30.39 -0.46 -17.22
C TYR A 311 -29.71 -1.74 -16.78
N SER A 312 -29.08 -1.68 -15.62
CA SER A 312 -28.47 -2.83 -14.97
C SER A 312 -29.53 -3.76 -14.36
N CYS A 313 -30.60 -3.22 -13.77
CA CYS A 313 -31.80 -3.93 -13.30
C CYS A 313 -32.90 -2.91 -12.94
N LEU A 314 -34.09 -3.39 -12.55
CA LEU A 314 -35.27 -2.58 -12.24
C LEU A 314 -35.69 -2.76 -10.78
N GLU A 315 -35.73 -1.68 -9.99
CA GLU A 315 -36.04 -1.69 -8.55
C GLU A 315 -36.71 -0.39 -8.11
N MET A 316 -36.89 -0.16 -6.80
CA MET A 316 -37.76 0.90 -6.29
C MET A 316 -37.14 1.88 -5.28
N ASP A 317 -35.94 1.69 -4.73
CA ASP A 317 -35.46 2.52 -3.61
C ASP A 317 -34.10 3.20 -3.84
N ASP A 318 -33.24 2.63 -4.68
CA ASP A 318 -31.81 2.91 -4.66
C ASP A 318 -31.41 4.32 -5.08
N ALA A 319 -32.09 4.93 -6.05
CA ALA A 319 -31.72 6.28 -6.49
C ALA A 319 -31.88 7.31 -5.36
N ILE A 320 -32.82 7.12 -4.42
CA ILE A 320 -32.96 7.99 -3.25
C ILE A 320 -31.82 7.75 -2.25
N ILE A 321 -31.43 6.49 -2.05
CA ILE A 321 -30.29 6.14 -1.20
C ILE A 321 -29.00 6.75 -1.78
N ALA A 322 -28.77 6.58 -3.07
CA ALA A 322 -27.65 7.14 -3.82
C ALA A 322 -27.61 8.66 -3.76
N GLN A 323 -28.75 9.33 -3.95
CA GLN A 323 -28.87 10.78 -3.86
C GLN A 323 -28.39 11.30 -2.50
N GLN A 324 -28.93 10.72 -1.41
CA GLN A 324 -28.60 11.19 -0.06
C GLN A 324 -27.17 10.80 0.34
N ALA A 325 -26.67 9.63 -0.06
CA ALA A 325 -25.28 9.24 0.14
C ALA A 325 -24.33 10.26 -0.53
N ASN A 326 -24.61 10.64 -1.77
CA ASN A 326 -23.87 11.68 -2.48
C ASN A 326 -23.91 13.04 -1.76
N ARG A 327 -25.08 13.46 -1.26
CA ARG A 327 -25.23 14.72 -0.49
C ARG A 327 -24.43 14.70 0.82
N LEU A 328 -24.33 13.53 1.45
CA LEU A 328 -23.66 13.35 2.74
C LEU A 328 -22.16 12.98 2.59
N GLY A 329 -21.66 12.86 1.36
CA GLY A 329 -20.27 12.50 1.09
C GLY A 329 -19.93 11.04 1.44
N VAL A 330 -20.91 10.15 1.41
CA VAL A 330 -20.77 8.72 1.70
C VAL A 330 -20.79 7.93 0.39
N ARG A 331 -19.92 6.93 0.27
CA ARG A 331 -19.88 6.06 -0.92
C ARG A 331 -21.10 5.13 -0.95
N PHE A 332 -21.57 4.74 -2.12
CA PHE A 332 -22.68 3.80 -2.23
C PHE A 332 -22.51 2.78 -3.35
N ALA A 333 -23.14 1.62 -3.16
CA ALA A 333 -23.31 0.59 -4.18
C ALA A 333 -24.64 -0.15 -3.97
N CYS A 334 -25.10 -0.74 -5.05
CA CYS A 334 -26.38 -1.42 -5.17
C CYS A 334 -26.12 -2.87 -5.55
N VAL A 335 -26.59 -3.81 -4.74
CA VAL A 335 -26.54 -5.24 -5.03
C VAL A 335 -27.97 -5.72 -5.22
N ARG A 336 -28.27 -6.29 -6.40
CA ARG A 336 -29.63 -6.68 -6.76
C ARG A 336 -29.70 -8.08 -7.32
N ASN A 337 -30.39 -8.98 -6.63
CA ASN A 337 -30.67 -10.30 -7.16
C ASN A 337 -31.88 -10.27 -8.10
N ILE A 338 -31.75 -10.91 -9.25
CA ILE A 338 -32.82 -11.03 -10.23
C ILE A 338 -33.83 -12.03 -9.71
N SER A 339 -34.95 -11.51 -9.23
CA SER A 339 -36.02 -12.29 -8.59
C SER A 339 -37.20 -12.58 -9.50
N ASP A 340 -37.33 -11.78 -10.56
CA ASP A 340 -38.29 -11.93 -11.62
C ASP A 340 -37.65 -11.52 -12.94
N PRO A 341 -37.24 -12.49 -13.78
CA PRO A 341 -36.55 -12.21 -15.02
C PRO A 341 -37.51 -11.64 -16.08
N VAL A 342 -36.95 -11.13 -17.17
CA VAL A 342 -37.71 -10.54 -18.29
C VAL A 342 -38.86 -11.45 -18.74
N VAL A 343 -40.08 -10.92 -18.73
CA VAL A 343 -41.28 -11.61 -19.26
C VAL A 343 -41.52 -11.20 -20.72
N ARG A 344 -41.81 -12.18 -21.60
CA ARG A 344 -42.07 -11.89 -23.02
C ARG A 344 -43.31 -11.00 -23.18
N ARG A 345 -43.26 -10.09 -24.15
CA ARG A 345 -44.41 -9.26 -24.57
C ARG A 345 -45.36 -9.96 -25.54
N ARG A 346 -44.87 -10.99 -26.23
CA ARG A 346 -45.61 -11.70 -27.28
C ARG A 346 -45.37 -13.19 -27.16
N THR A 347 -46.39 -13.97 -27.51
CA THR A 347 -46.29 -15.42 -27.71
C THR A 347 -45.33 -15.76 -28.86
N ASP A 348 -44.95 -17.02 -29.01
CA ASP A 348 -44.12 -17.49 -30.14
C ASP A 348 -44.80 -17.23 -31.50
N ARG A 349 -46.13 -17.06 -31.51
CA ARG A 349 -46.93 -16.71 -32.70
C ARG A 349 -47.07 -15.21 -32.92
N GLY A 350 -46.50 -14.37 -32.06
CA GLY A 350 -46.52 -12.92 -32.17
C GLY A 350 -47.73 -12.23 -31.54
N THR A 351 -48.63 -12.95 -30.85
CA THR A 351 -49.80 -12.37 -30.16
C THR A 351 -49.36 -11.60 -28.91
N PRO A 352 -49.79 -10.35 -28.69
CA PRO A 352 -49.49 -9.61 -27.45
C PRO A 352 -49.97 -10.32 -26.19
N ILE A 353 -49.17 -10.30 -25.14
CA ILE A 353 -49.53 -10.75 -23.79
C ILE A 353 -49.88 -9.51 -22.97
N SER A 354 -51.01 -9.53 -22.26
CA SER A 354 -51.48 -8.38 -21.48
C SER A 354 -50.54 -8.07 -20.30
N ASP A 355 -50.43 -6.79 -19.93
CA ASP A 355 -49.54 -6.37 -18.83
C ASP A 355 -49.96 -6.95 -17.48
N ALA A 356 -51.27 -7.15 -17.27
CA ALA A 356 -51.79 -7.81 -16.07
C ALA A 356 -51.26 -9.25 -15.96
N VAL A 357 -51.31 -10.03 -17.04
CA VAL A 357 -50.79 -11.41 -17.07
C VAL A 357 -49.27 -11.44 -16.87
N ARG A 358 -48.54 -10.50 -17.48
CA ARG A 358 -47.08 -10.39 -17.30
C ARG A 358 -46.72 -10.06 -15.85
N ALA A 359 -47.43 -9.11 -15.23
CA ALA A 359 -47.21 -8.71 -13.85
C ALA A 359 -47.50 -9.85 -12.87
N ASP A 360 -48.61 -10.56 -13.06
CA ASP A 360 -48.96 -11.71 -12.21
C ASP A 360 -47.99 -12.87 -12.37
N TRP A 361 -47.48 -13.11 -13.57
CA TRP A 361 -46.42 -14.10 -13.81
C TRP A 361 -45.11 -13.73 -13.07
N SER A 362 -44.66 -12.48 -13.19
CA SER A 362 -43.52 -11.96 -12.42
C SER A 362 -43.73 -12.15 -10.91
N GLY A 363 -44.90 -11.77 -10.40
CA GLY A 363 -45.23 -11.87 -8.97
C GLY A 363 -45.30 -13.32 -8.47
N LEU A 364 -45.78 -14.25 -9.29
CA LEU A 364 -45.79 -15.68 -8.99
C LEU A 364 -44.37 -16.25 -8.87
N ILE A 365 -43.48 -15.88 -9.79
CA ILE A 365 -42.06 -16.28 -9.76
C ILE A 365 -41.39 -15.73 -8.50
N TYR A 366 -41.52 -14.42 -8.28
CA TYR A 366 -40.96 -13.73 -7.11
C TYR A 366 -41.41 -14.37 -5.79
N SER A 367 -42.72 -14.55 -5.60
CA SER A 367 -43.27 -15.10 -4.35
C SER A 367 -42.92 -16.58 -4.08
N THR A 368 -42.50 -17.31 -5.12
CA THR A 368 -42.15 -18.73 -5.02
C THR A 368 -40.65 -18.93 -4.83
N PHE A 369 -39.82 -18.16 -5.54
CA PHE A 369 -38.36 -18.36 -5.60
C PHE A 369 -37.54 -17.22 -4.99
N GLY A 370 -38.19 -16.12 -4.58
CA GLY A 370 -37.54 -14.90 -4.11
C GLY A 370 -36.59 -15.12 -2.94
N LEU A 371 -36.89 -16.08 -2.05
CA LEU A 371 -36.02 -16.41 -0.92
C LEU A 371 -34.64 -16.93 -1.37
N GLN A 372 -34.60 -17.88 -2.30
CA GLN A 372 -33.35 -18.44 -2.81
C GLN A 372 -32.55 -17.41 -3.60
N THR A 373 -33.23 -16.57 -4.39
CA THR A 373 -32.54 -15.47 -5.09
C THR A 373 -31.96 -14.44 -4.12
N SER A 374 -32.65 -14.14 -3.01
CA SER A 374 -32.16 -13.21 -1.98
C SER A 374 -30.92 -13.74 -1.26
N TYR A 375 -30.81 -15.05 -1.07
CA TYR A 375 -29.60 -15.69 -0.54
C TYR A 375 -28.38 -15.44 -1.44
N ASN A 376 -28.56 -15.50 -2.77
CA ASN A 376 -27.49 -15.15 -3.72
C ASN A 376 -27.09 -13.67 -3.61
N GLY A 377 -28.05 -12.75 -3.46
CA GLY A 377 -27.78 -11.33 -3.23
C GLY A 377 -26.98 -11.09 -1.94
N ALA A 378 -27.29 -11.82 -0.87
CA ALA A 378 -26.61 -11.71 0.42
C ALA A 378 -25.16 -12.21 0.33
N LEU A 379 -24.94 -13.35 -0.34
CA LEU A 379 -23.60 -13.88 -0.60
C LEU A 379 -22.77 -12.95 -1.49
N ALA A 380 -23.36 -12.41 -2.56
CA ALA A 380 -22.68 -11.44 -3.43
C ALA A 380 -22.26 -10.19 -2.65
N THR A 381 -23.16 -9.65 -1.81
CA THR A 381 -22.85 -8.50 -0.95
C THR A 381 -21.70 -8.82 0.01
N TRP A 382 -21.77 -9.95 0.73
CA TRP A 382 -20.69 -10.39 1.61
C TRP A 382 -19.37 -10.48 0.84
N ALA A 383 -19.38 -11.05 -0.36
CA ALA A 383 -18.17 -11.27 -1.12
C ALA A 383 -17.53 -10.00 -1.64
N THR A 384 -18.34 -8.99 -1.98
CA THR A 384 -17.79 -7.68 -2.34
C THR A 384 -17.13 -6.98 -1.16
N ILE A 385 -17.59 -7.22 0.08
CA ILE A 385 -16.99 -6.67 1.31
C ILE A 385 -15.75 -7.49 1.71
N ALA A 386 -15.88 -8.81 1.81
CA ALA A 386 -14.80 -9.71 2.18
C ALA A 386 -13.70 -9.76 1.11
N GLY A 387 -14.06 -9.47 -0.14
CA GLY A 387 -13.14 -9.36 -1.27
C GLY A 387 -12.36 -8.04 -1.31
N GLU A 388 -12.67 -7.06 -0.46
CA GLU A 388 -11.89 -5.82 -0.35
C GLU A 388 -10.44 -6.11 0.10
N GLY A 389 -9.55 -5.18 -0.19
CA GLY A 389 -8.13 -5.25 0.17
C GLY A 389 -7.34 -6.28 -0.64
N SER A 390 -6.02 -6.15 -0.58
CA SER A 390 -5.09 -7.17 -1.07
C SER A 390 -4.02 -7.45 -0.02
N ALA A 391 -4.03 -8.64 0.58
CA ALA A 391 -2.92 -9.13 1.42
C ALA A 391 -1.72 -9.65 0.61
N THR A 392 -1.80 -9.66 -0.72
CA THR A 392 -0.79 -10.28 -1.56
C THR A 392 0.31 -9.28 -1.89
N TYR A 393 1.54 -9.64 -1.55
CA TYR A 393 2.72 -9.00 -2.14
C TYR A 393 2.58 -9.04 -3.66
N ASN A 394 2.64 -7.87 -4.31
CA ASN A 394 2.42 -7.72 -5.74
C ASN A 394 3.69 -7.22 -6.44
N PRO A 395 4.35 -8.06 -7.26
CA PRO A 395 3.97 -9.41 -7.70
C PRO A 395 4.20 -10.47 -6.62
N SER A 396 3.64 -11.67 -6.76
CA SER A 396 3.96 -12.78 -5.83
C SER A 396 5.47 -13.05 -5.74
N ARG A 397 5.94 -13.49 -4.55
CA ARG A 397 7.36 -13.74 -4.21
C ARG A 397 8.02 -14.92 -4.96
N ASP A 398 7.31 -15.52 -5.89
CA ASP A 398 7.77 -16.61 -6.77
C ASP A 398 7.48 -16.33 -8.25
N TYR A 399 7.16 -15.08 -8.58
CA TYR A 399 6.83 -14.69 -9.94
C TYR A 399 8.03 -14.91 -10.88
N LYS A 400 7.82 -15.75 -11.90
CA LYS A 400 8.82 -16.10 -12.92
C LYS A 400 8.28 -15.93 -14.35
N PRO A 401 8.40 -14.74 -14.93
CA PRO A 401 8.64 -14.58 -16.34
C PRO A 401 10.02 -13.99 -16.48
N VAL A 402 10.97 -14.87 -16.77
CA VAL A 402 12.26 -14.49 -17.32
C VAL A 402 12.26 -15.07 -18.71
N ASP A 403 12.26 -14.21 -19.72
CA ASP A 403 12.74 -14.63 -21.01
C ASP A 403 14.25 -14.45 -21.00
N GLU A 404 14.96 -15.55 -21.25
CA GLU A 404 16.41 -15.56 -21.27
C GLU A 404 16.99 -14.66 -22.38
N GLN A 405 16.16 -14.25 -23.35
CA GLN A 405 16.52 -13.31 -24.41
C GLN A 405 16.49 -11.84 -23.96
N ASP A 406 15.85 -11.52 -22.83
CA ASP A 406 15.84 -10.14 -22.34
C ASP A 406 17.26 -9.72 -21.90
N PRO A 407 17.65 -8.46 -22.11
CA PRO A 407 18.90 -7.91 -21.56
C PRO A 407 18.91 -7.98 -20.03
N LEU A 408 20.11 -8.11 -19.44
CA LEU A 408 20.27 -8.31 -17.99
C LEU A 408 19.60 -7.21 -17.16
N GLU A 409 19.69 -5.95 -17.58
CA GLU A 409 19.04 -4.81 -16.92
C GLU A 409 17.50 -4.93 -16.85
N VAL A 410 16.88 -5.60 -17.83
CA VAL A 410 15.42 -5.83 -17.87
C VAL A 410 15.08 -7.04 -17.00
N GLN A 411 15.85 -8.13 -17.11
CA GLN A 411 15.68 -9.32 -16.27
C GLN A 411 15.75 -8.99 -14.78
N LEU A 412 16.66 -8.09 -14.38
CA LEU A 412 16.83 -7.68 -12.99
C LEU A 412 15.59 -6.99 -12.41
N ALA A 413 14.83 -6.22 -13.21
CA ALA A 413 13.59 -5.62 -12.74
C ALA A 413 12.56 -6.70 -12.35
N PHE A 414 12.47 -7.77 -13.15
CA PHE A 414 11.63 -8.92 -12.82
C PHE A 414 12.12 -9.70 -11.61
N GLN A 415 13.42 -10.01 -11.58
CA GLN A 415 14.03 -10.87 -10.56
C GLN A 415 14.11 -10.23 -9.17
N VAL A 416 14.45 -8.94 -9.09
CA VAL A 416 14.63 -8.23 -7.83
C VAL A 416 13.27 -7.88 -7.21
N ARG A 417 12.33 -7.35 -8.02
CA ARG A 417 10.99 -7.00 -7.54
C ARG A 417 10.22 -8.21 -7.02
N SER A 418 10.41 -9.41 -7.55
CA SER A 418 9.71 -10.62 -7.08
C SER A 418 10.48 -11.42 -6.02
N CYS A 419 11.65 -10.96 -5.56
CA CYS A 419 12.52 -11.75 -4.70
C CYS A 419 11.88 -12.11 -3.34
N GLY A 420 11.82 -13.42 -3.03
CA GLY A 420 11.31 -13.96 -1.76
C GLY A 420 12.30 -14.82 -0.96
N THR A 421 13.58 -14.83 -1.30
CA THR A 421 14.54 -15.86 -0.83
C THR A 421 14.81 -15.85 0.67
N CYS A 422 14.51 -14.75 1.38
CA CYS A 422 14.70 -14.62 2.83
C CYS A 422 13.35 -14.60 3.56
N SER A 423 12.59 -15.70 3.51
CA SER A 423 11.24 -15.77 4.09
C SER A 423 11.19 -15.62 5.61
N PHE A 424 12.30 -15.83 6.34
CA PHE A 424 12.39 -15.50 7.77
C PHE A 424 12.40 -14.00 8.03
N PHE A 425 12.99 -13.24 7.09
CA PHE A 425 13.05 -11.79 7.13
C PHE A 425 11.73 -11.19 6.59
N TRP A 426 11.00 -11.95 5.74
CA TRP A 426 9.72 -11.57 5.14
C TRP A 426 8.76 -12.77 5.02
N PRO A 427 8.08 -13.17 6.11
CA PRO A 427 7.25 -14.36 6.08
C PRO A 427 6.03 -14.16 5.18
N GLY A 428 5.69 -15.19 4.40
CA GLY A 428 4.48 -15.19 3.57
C GLY A 428 3.22 -15.03 4.41
N ASP A 429 3.20 -15.67 5.59
CA ASP A 429 2.17 -15.50 6.62
C ASP A 429 2.27 -14.11 7.26
N LEU A 430 1.24 -13.28 7.02
CA LEU A 430 1.13 -11.92 7.54
C LEU A 430 1.24 -11.87 9.06
N LYS A 431 0.68 -12.86 9.77
CA LYS A 431 0.65 -12.90 11.24
C LYS A 431 2.03 -13.12 11.88
N LYS A 432 3.05 -13.38 11.07
CA LYS A 432 4.44 -13.59 11.52
C LYS A 432 5.36 -12.43 11.15
N ARG A 433 4.84 -11.40 10.47
CA ARG A 433 5.67 -10.27 10.03
C ARG A 433 5.93 -9.34 11.20
N ALA A 434 7.21 -9.12 11.52
CA ALA A 434 7.64 -8.21 12.58
C ALA A 434 7.61 -6.74 12.13
N TYR A 435 7.85 -6.50 10.84
CA TYR A 435 7.72 -5.19 10.21
C TYR A 435 6.34 -5.05 9.58
N GLY A 436 5.95 -3.81 9.24
CA GLY A 436 4.78 -3.50 8.39
C GLY A 436 3.46 -4.20 8.76
N PRO A 437 2.48 -4.23 7.83
CA PRO A 437 2.49 -3.55 6.54
C PRO A 437 2.48 -2.01 6.69
N TYR A 438 3.05 -1.27 5.73
CA TYR A 438 3.11 0.20 5.77
C TYR A 438 2.17 0.83 4.76
N THR A 439 1.83 2.10 4.97
CA THR A 439 1.09 2.90 4.00
C THR A 439 1.75 2.81 2.62
N ALA A 440 0.95 2.52 1.60
CA ALA A 440 1.44 2.35 0.23
C ALA A 440 0.63 3.18 -0.76
N PHE A 441 1.21 3.43 -1.93
CA PHE A 441 0.57 4.18 -3.01
C PHE A 441 0.93 3.59 -4.38
N ASP A 442 0.15 3.94 -5.40
CA ASP A 442 0.43 3.64 -6.80
C ASP A 442 0.09 4.86 -7.68
N PHE A 443 0.60 4.84 -8.89
CA PHE A 443 0.30 5.80 -9.93
C PHE A 443 -1.00 5.40 -10.66
N ASP A 444 -1.82 6.39 -11.01
CA ASP A 444 -2.96 6.14 -11.90
C ASP A 444 -2.54 6.00 -13.39
N VAL A 445 -1.25 6.14 -13.69
CA VAL A 445 -0.69 6.02 -15.05
C VAL A 445 0.61 5.21 -15.03
N THR A 446 0.96 4.60 -16.16
CA THR A 446 2.19 3.78 -16.27
C THR A 446 3.49 4.58 -16.11
N ALA A 447 3.51 5.83 -16.61
CA ALA A 447 4.67 6.72 -16.56
C ALA A 447 4.23 8.13 -16.15
N PRO A 448 4.10 8.42 -14.85
CA PRO A 448 3.62 9.70 -14.36
C PRO A 448 4.69 10.78 -14.52
N TYR A 449 4.66 11.54 -15.61
CA TYR A 449 5.51 12.74 -15.73
C TYR A 449 4.78 13.99 -15.22
N PRO A 450 5.21 14.51 -14.05
CA PRO A 450 5.43 15.96 -13.90
C PRO A 450 6.74 16.30 -13.14
N ALA A 451 7.09 17.60 -13.09
CA ALA A 451 8.39 18.19 -12.73
C ALA A 451 9.21 17.47 -11.64
N SER A 452 10.51 17.29 -11.90
CA SER A 452 11.46 16.91 -10.86
C SER A 452 11.39 17.93 -9.72
N ALA A 453 11.24 17.44 -8.49
CA ALA A 453 11.58 18.22 -7.32
C ALA A 453 13.05 18.68 -7.45
N ASN A 454 13.28 19.98 -7.56
CA ASN A 454 14.63 20.56 -7.56
C ASN A 454 14.98 21.17 -6.19
N GLY A 455 14.18 20.87 -5.16
CA GLY A 455 14.31 21.45 -3.82
C GLY A 455 15.26 20.64 -2.93
N LYS A 456 16.33 21.27 -2.43
CA LYS A 456 17.25 20.64 -1.46
C LYS A 456 16.70 20.58 -0.03
N SER A 457 15.51 21.12 0.22
CA SER A 457 14.93 21.24 1.56
C SER A 457 13.41 21.14 1.53
N GLY A 458 12.85 20.42 2.51
CA GLY A 458 11.41 20.28 2.70
C GLY A 458 10.75 19.31 1.70
N ALA A 459 9.59 18.78 2.09
CA ALA A 459 8.79 17.96 1.20
C ALA A 459 8.13 18.84 0.13
N VAL A 460 8.12 18.37 -1.11
CA VAL A 460 7.44 19.05 -2.23
C VAL A 460 6.43 18.13 -2.89
N ARG A 461 5.35 18.72 -3.40
CA ARG A 461 4.36 17.99 -4.20
C ARG A 461 5.03 17.37 -5.42
N TRP A 462 4.79 16.08 -5.64
CA TRP A 462 5.32 15.35 -6.79
C TRP A 462 4.23 14.93 -7.77
N VAL A 463 3.32 14.05 -7.34
CA VAL A 463 2.30 13.47 -8.21
C VAL A 463 1.02 13.18 -7.43
N ASN A 464 -0.13 13.18 -8.12
CA ASN A 464 -1.33 12.57 -7.59
C ASN A 464 -1.24 11.06 -7.79
N GLY A 465 -1.42 10.31 -6.71
CA GLY A 465 -1.49 8.86 -6.73
C GLY A 465 -2.76 8.36 -6.06
N ARG A 466 -2.82 7.05 -5.90
CA ARG A 466 -3.90 6.36 -5.19
C ARG A 466 -3.30 5.54 -4.07
N THR A 467 -3.91 5.60 -2.89
CA THR A 467 -3.50 4.72 -1.79
C THR A 467 -3.70 3.26 -2.19
N ARG A 468 -2.76 2.42 -1.81
CA ARG A 468 -2.80 0.97 -2.00
C ARG A 468 -3.03 0.28 -0.66
N PRO A 469 -3.44 -0.99 -0.65
CA PRO A 469 -3.42 -1.80 0.55
C PRO A 469 -2.05 -1.66 1.22
N PRO A 470 -1.99 -1.51 2.54
CA PRO A 470 -0.72 -1.41 3.22
C PRO A 470 0.19 -2.56 2.80
N ALA A 471 1.36 -2.19 2.30
CA ALA A 471 2.27 -3.10 1.65
C ALA A 471 3.66 -2.94 2.21
N PHE A 472 4.52 -3.81 1.75
CA PHE A 472 5.94 -3.73 1.98
C PHE A 472 6.62 -3.16 0.74
N PRO A 473 7.72 -2.41 0.89
CA PRO A 473 8.45 -1.93 -0.26
C PRO A 473 8.92 -3.11 -1.10
N ASN A 474 8.82 -2.93 -2.42
CA ASN A 474 9.41 -3.84 -3.38
C ASN A 474 10.94 -3.84 -3.24
N GLY A 475 11.59 -4.94 -3.62
CA GLY A 475 13.06 -4.96 -3.68
C GLY A 475 13.56 -3.89 -4.65
N GLU A 476 14.61 -3.17 -4.27
CA GLU A 476 15.14 -2.05 -5.06
C GLU A 476 16.17 -2.55 -6.09
N VAL A 477 15.89 -2.31 -7.38
CA VAL A 477 16.94 -2.29 -8.40
C VAL A 477 17.70 -0.97 -8.33
N ILE A 478 18.83 -0.88 -9.05
CA ILE A 478 19.60 0.36 -9.16
C ILE A 478 18.72 1.59 -9.44
N ASP A 479 18.98 2.68 -8.73
CA ASP A 479 18.36 3.99 -8.95
C ASP A 479 19.13 4.75 -10.04
N GLY A 480 18.42 5.36 -10.99
CA GLY A 480 18.99 6.27 -11.99
C GLY A 480 19.46 5.61 -13.29
N CYS A 481 20.30 6.31 -14.06
CA CYS A 481 20.78 5.83 -15.34
C CYS A 481 21.71 4.61 -15.18
N ARG A 482 21.34 3.48 -15.79
CA ARG A 482 22.12 2.22 -15.81
C ARG A 482 23.45 2.30 -16.55
N LYS A 483 23.78 3.46 -17.11
CA LYS A 483 25.05 3.76 -17.81
C LYS A 483 25.69 5.05 -17.31
N ALA A 484 25.28 5.51 -16.13
CA ALA A 484 25.97 6.57 -15.40
C ALA A 484 27.42 6.14 -15.15
N PRO A 485 28.40 7.03 -15.37
CA PRO A 485 29.80 6.69 -15.14
C PRO A 485 30.19 6.68 -13.67
N ILE A 486 29.39 7.31 -12.80
CA ILE A 486 29.60 7.33 -11.35
C ILE A 486 28.55 6.41 -10.72
N MET A 487 29.01 5.51 -9.85
CA MET A 487 28.13 4.63 -9.07
C MET A 487 28.42 4.79 -7.58
N THR A 488 27.37 4.86 -6.75
CA THR A 488 27.50 4.65 -5.30
C THR A 488 26.92 3.31 -4.92
N ILE A 489 27.62 2.54 -4.09
CA ILE A 489 27.13 1.30 -3.48
C ILE A 489 27.13 1.44 -1.96
N GLY A 490 25.96 1.34 -1.36
CA GLY A 490 25.79 1.32 0.09
C GLY A 490 25.25 0.01 0.64
N ILE A 491 24.80 0.10 1.87
CA ILE A 491 24.07 -0.96 2.56
C ILE A 491 22.59 -0.57 2.58
N ASN A 492 21.75 -1.53 2.16
CA ASN A 492 20.29 -1.56 2.10
C ASN A 492 19.48 -0.25 2.27
N PRO A 493 18.46 0.05 1.42
CA PRO A 493 17.50 1.10 1.72
C PRO A 493 16.90 1.01 3.13
N ASN A 494 16.88 2.15 3.83
CA ASN A 494 16.28 2.26 5.16
C ASN A 494 14.75 2.08 5.07
N LEU A 495 14.20 1.25 5.96
CA LEU A 495 12.76 1.12 6.15
C LEU A 495 12.23 2.31 6.98
N THR A 496 12.27 3.52 6.42
CA THR A 496 11.98 4.79 7.11
C THR A 496 10.62 4.82 7.82
N ALA A 497 9.59 4.16 7.26
CA ALA A 497 8.28 4.02 7.91
C ALA A 497 8.31 3.30 9.28
N PHE A 498 9.39 2.57 9.60
CA PHE A 498 9.61 1.96 10.91
C PHE A 498 10.19 2.94 11.94
N LEU A 499 10.80 4.04 11.49
CA LEU A 499 11.38 5.03 12.39
C LEU A 499 10.29 5.74 13.20
N PRO A 500 10.53 6.04 14.48
CA PRO A 500 9.59 6.78 15.30
C PRO A 500 9.46 8.24 14.84
N GLY A 501 8.34 8.85 15.19
CA GLY A 501 8.06 10.26 14.96
C GLY A 501 7.26 10.53 13.68
N GLN A 502 7.06 11.81 13.40
CA GLN A 502 6.23 12.28 12.29
C GLN A 502 6.77 11.86 10.93
N THR A 503 8.10 11.70 10.84
CA THR A 503 8.77 11.23 9.62
C THR A 503 8.31 9.82 9.26
N GLY A 504 8.46 8.84 10.15
CA GLY A 504 8.01 7.47 9.88
C GLY A 504 6.49 7.36 9.76
N ALA A 505 5.74 8.15 10.54
CA ALA A 505 4.28 8.15 10.49
C ALA A 505 3.73 8.56 9.11
N ALA A 506 4.38 9.54 8.46
CA ALA A 506 3.94 10.05 7.16
C ALA A 506 4.50 9.25 5.97
N TRP A 507 5.48 8.37 6.18
CA TRP A 507 6.17 7.67 5.09
C TRP A 507 5.24 6.73 4.34
N CYS A 508 5.43 6.65 3.02
CA CYS A 508 4.72 5.68 2.19
C CYS A 508 5.65 5.04 1.16
N TYR A 509 5.32 3.83 0.73
CA TYR A 509 6.10 3.12 -0.29
C TYR A 509 5.26 2.87 -1.55
N PRO A 510 5.88 2.86 -2.74
CA PRO A 510 5.16 2.46 -3.93
C PRO A 510 4.82 0.96 -3.92
N ASP A 511 3.57 0.65 -4.26
CA ASP A 511 3.05 -0.70 -4.51
C ASP A 511 2.36 -0.74 -5.88
N PHE A 512 3.13 -1.01 -6.93
CA PHE A 512 2.68 -0.88 -8.31
C PHE A 512 1.71 -1.99 -8.71
N SER A 513 0.51 -1.64 -9.17
CA SER A 513 -0.45 -2.56 -9.77
C SER A 513 -0.64 -2.30 -11.27
N SER A 514 -1.20 -3.30 -11.96
CA SER A 514 -1.65 -3.17 -13.35
C SER A 514 -3.12 -2.76 -13.43
N ASP A 515 -3.64 -2.11 -12.39
CA ASP A 515 -5.03 -1.63 -12.39
C ASP A 515 -5.19 -0.46 -13.37
N SER A 516 -6.42 -0.19 -13.81
CA SER A 516 -6.76 0.96 -14.66
C SER A 516 -5.95 1.02 -15.98
N ASP A 517 -5.78 -0.13 -16.65
CA ASP A 517 -5.04 -0.26 -17.92
C ASP A 517 -3.57 0.21 -17.85
N THR A 518 -2.97 0.13 -16.67
CA THR A 518 -1.55 0.41 -16.48
C THR A 518 -0.72 -0.86 -16.38
N ASP A 519 0.61 -0.74 -16.48
CA ASP A 519 1.52 -1.89 -16.32
C ASP A 519 2.42 -1.72 -15.08
N ALA A 520 2.26 -2.64 -14.12
CA ALA A 520 2.99 -2.60 -12.86
C ALA A 520 4.52 -2.67 -13.03
N TRP A 521 5.00 -3.40 -14.04
CA TRP A 521 6.43 -3.60 -14.29
C TRP A 521 7.07 -2.38 -14.90
N ALA A 522 6.38 -1.76 -15.85
CA ALA A 522 6.75 -0.49 -16.43
C ALA A 522 6.74 0.62 -15.39
N LYS A 523 5.75 0.68 -14.48
CA LYS A 523 5.73 1.62 -13.35
C LYS A 523 6.94 1.43 -12.43
N TYR A 524 7.22 0.19 -12.03
CA TYR A 524 8.39 -0.15 -11.22
C TYR A 524 9.70 0.28 -11.91
N ALA A 525 9.88 -0.12 -13.17
CA ALA A 525 11.07 0.23 -13.93
C ALA A 525 11.20 1.73 -14.13
N TRP A 526 10.10 2.45 -14.35
CA TRP A 526 10.07 3.90 -14.48
C TRP A 526 10.46 4.57 -13.17
N TYR A 527 9.90 4.13 -12.04
CA TYR A 527 10.20 4.68 -10.72
C TYR A 527 11.70 4.59 -10.41
N TYR A 528 12.30 3.40 -10.49
CA TYR A 528 13.74 3.23 -10.21
C TYR A 528 14.63 3.81 -11.33
N ARG A 529 14.11 4.15 -12.52
CA ARG A 529 14.86 4.94 -13.51
C ARG A 529 14.99 6.39 -13.09
N TYR A 530 13.96 6.97 -12.48
CA TYR A 530 13.85 8.41 -12.23
C TYR A 530 13.85 8.80 -10.74
N ARG A 531 13.96 7.82 -9.83
CA ARG A 531 14.27 8.07 -8.43
C ARG A 531 15.65 8.70 -8.32
N THR A 532 15.73 9.75 -7.51
CA THR A 532 16.94 10.55 -7.29
C THR A 532 17.19 10.66 -5.79
N VAL A 533 17.34 11.87 -5.25
CA VAL A 533 17.63 12.13 -3.84
C VAL A 533 16.39 12.11 -2.93
N TYR A 534 15.23 11.73 -3.47
CA TYR A 534 13.94 11.82 -2.79
C TYR A 534 13.36 10.45 -2.49
N GLN A 535 12.53 10.41 -1.45
CA GLN A 535 11.61 9.32 -1.14
C GLN A 535 10.24 9.90 -0.82
N GLU A 536 9.21 9.07 -0.91
CA GLU A 536 7.83 9.52 -0.85
C GLU A 536 7.22 9.49 0.56
N LYS A 537 6.37 10.47 0.80
CA LYS A 537 5.53 10.55 1.99
C LYS A 537 4.15 11.09 1.63
N LEU A 538 3.18 10.84 2.51
CA LEU A 538 1.89 11.50 2.49
C LEU A 538 1.92 12.74 3.39
N ASP A 539 0.87 13.55 3.26
CA ASP A 539 0.58 14.57 4.25
C ASP A 539 0.26 13.92 5.62
N LEU A 540 0.81 14.47 6.71
CA LEU A 540 0.64 13.88 8.04
C LEU A 540 -0.81 13.98 8.53
N ASP A 541 -1.52 15.07 8.21
CA ASP A 541 -2.92 15.25 8.61
C ASP A 541 -3.83 14.31 7.83
N PHE A 542 -3.48 14.00 6.57
CA PHE A 542 -4.12 12.91 5.83
C PHE A 542 -3.99 11.58 6.59
N VAL A 543 -2.78 11.20 7.01
CA VAL A 543 -2.54 9.94 7.73
C VAL A 543 -3.30 9.87 9.06
N ARG A 544 -3.35 10.97 9.81
CA ARG A 544 -4.06 11.07 11.11
C ARG A 544 -5.54 10.71 11.02
N ARG A 545 -6.18 10.89 9.86
CA ARG A 545 -7.60 10.52 9.65
C ARG A 545 -7.84 9.01 9.72
N PHE A 546 -6.81 8.19 9.55
CA PHE A 546 -6.90 6.73 9.45
C PHE A 546 -6.28 6.02 10.66
N MET A 547 -6.15 6.73 11.78
CA MET A 547 -5.77 6.12 13.06
C MET A 547 -6.90 5.26 13.60
N LEU A 548 -6.61 4.00 13.88
CA LEU A 548 -7.57 3.08 14.48
C LEU A 548 -7.91 3.54 15.91
N PRO A 549 -9.19 3.49 16.33
CA PRO A 549 -9.58 3.83 17.70
C PRO A 549 -9.07 2.81 18.73
N GLU A 550 -8.91 1.55 18.35
CA GLU A 550 -8.44 0.49 19.23
C GLU A 550 -6.93 0.55 19.44
N GLY A 551 -6.51 0.62 20.71
CA GLY A 551 -5.10 0.57 21.11
C GLY A 551 -4.39 1.92 21.14
N ARG A 552 -5.09 3.04 20.92
CA ARG A 552 -4.51 4.38 21.01
C ARG A 552 -3.84 4.63 22.37
N VAL A 553 -2.63 5.18 22.32
CA VAL A 553 -1.90 5.66 23.50
C VAL A 553 -2.17 7.16 23.63
N ILE A 554 -2.92 7.54 24.67
CA ILE A 554 -3.40 8.92 24.88
C ILE A 554 -2.61 9.58 26.02
N ALA A 555 -2.20 10.82 25.82
CA ALA A 555 -1.51 11.62 26.82
C ALA A 555 -2.46 12.01 27.97
N PRO A 556 -2.19 11.60 29.23
CA PRO A 556 -3.03 11.99 30.38
C PRO A 556 -2.83 13.45 30.79
N ARG A 557 -1.69 14.05 30.45
CA ARG A 557 -1.30 15.44 30.74
C ARG A 557 -0.50 16.01 29.56
N GLY A 558 -0.35 17.32 29.49
CA GLY A 558 0.58 17.96 28.55
C GLY A 558 2.03 17.65 28.90
N GLY A 559 2.90 17.67 27.89
CA GLY A 559 4.31 17.34 28.05
C GLY A 559 5.09 17.34 26.73
N GLU A 560 6.23 16.67 26.74
CA GLU A 560 7.07 16.48 25.55
C GLU A 560 7.62 15.06 25.46
N VAL A 561 7.77 14.54 24.24
CA VAL A 561 8.50 13.31 23.97
C VAL A 561 9.99 13.61 24.10
N THR A 562 10.70 12.81 24.90
CA THR A 562 12.13 12.95 25.15
C THR A 562 12.96 11.83 24.52
N GLY A 563 12.32 10.72 24.14
CA GLY A 563 13.00 9.57 23.56
C GLY A 563 12.02 8.54 23.00
N ALA A 564 12.46 7.79 22.00
CA ALA A 564 11.64 6.82 21.29
C ALA A 564 12.50 5.65 20.77
N PRO A 565 13.28 4.96 21.63
CA PRO A 565 14.22 3.95 21.16
C PRO A 565 13.50 2.73 20.58
N ARG A 566 13.93 2.31 19.40
CA ARG A 566 13.68 0.95 18.87
C ARG A 566 15.01 0.21 18.84
N ILE A 567 15.08 -0.93 19.53
CA ILE A 567 16.31 -1.68 19.76
C ILE A 567 16.39 -2.98 18.95
N ASP A 568 15.26 -3.45 18.45
CA ASP A 568 15.08 -4.66 17.66
C ASP A 568 13.83 -4.53 16.76
N ASP A 569 13.42 -5.64 16.16
CA ASP A 569 12.23 -5.74 15.32
C ASP A 569 10.91 -5.94 16.06
N SER A 570 10.91 -5.87 17.39
CA SER A 570 9.70 -6.06 18.18
C SER A 570 8.60 -5.06 17.77
N PRO A 571 7.38 -5.55 17.48
CA PRO A 571 6.23 -4.66 17.25
C PRO A 571 5.86 -3.83 18.49
N ALA A 572 6.10 -4.38 19.69
CA ALA A 572 5.96 -3.67 20.96
C ALA A 572 7.26 -2.97 21.36
N TRP A 573 7.17 -1.73 21.80
CA TRP A 573 8.31 -0.88 22.15
C TRP A 573 7.90 0.18 23.17
N SER A 574 8.80 1.09 23.56
CA SER A 574 8.49 2.15 24.53
C SER A 574 9.00 3.51 24.09
N ILE A 575 8.29 4.55 24.48
CA ILE A 575 8.73 5.95 24.38
C ILE A 575 8.99 6.51 25.78
N THR A 576 9.79 7.56 25.87
CA THR A 576 9.95 8.36 27.09
C THR A 576 9.33 9.73 26.88
N VAL A 577 8.55 10.17 27.87
CA VAL A 577 7.89 11.48 27.86
C VAL A 577 8.16 12.21 29.17
N ARG A 578 8.27 13.53 29.12
CA ARG A 578 8.31 14.40 30.30
C ARG A 578 7.03 15.21 30.36
N TYR A 579 6.19 14.95 31.36
CA TYR A 579 4.98 15.74 31.57
C TYR A 579 5.31 17.10 32.19
N ASP A 580 4.45 18.08 31.92
CA ASP A 580 4.61 19.41 32.47
C ASP A 580 4.58 19.39 34.01
N GLY A 581 5.63 19.96 34.61
CA GLY A 581 5.85 20.00 36.06
C GLY A 581 6.59 18.79 36.63
N ASP A 582 6.81 17.73 35.86
CA ASP A 582 7.57 16.57 36.31
C ASP A 582 9.08 16.81 36.13
N ALA A 583 9.87 16.38 37.12
CA ALA A 583 11.34 16.48 37.08
C ALA A 583 12.00 15.30 36.34
N ALA A 584 11.27 14.21 36.12
CA ALA A 584 11.79 12.96 35.55
C ALA A 584 10.92 12.48 34.39
N ASP A 585 11.54 11.70 33.51
CA ASP A 585 10.86 11.12 32.34
C ASP A 585 10.05 9.88 32.76
N THR A 586 8.91 9.71 32.12
CA THR A 586 8.03 8.55 32.27
C THR A 586 8.15 7.68 31.02
N ALA A 587 8.42 6.39 31.20
CA ALA A 587 8.33 5.42 30.11
C ALA A 587 6.86 5.09 29.83
N VAL A 588 6.47 5.16 28.55
CA VAL A 588 5.14 4.81 28.06
C VAL A 588 5.28 3.65 27.08
N ALA A 589 4.65 2.52 27.42
CA ALA A 589 4.66 1.34 26.58
C ALA A 589 3.74 1.53 25.36
N ILE A 590 4.27 1.21 24.18
CA ILE A 590 3.53 1.12 22.93
C ILE A 590 3.29 -0.38 22.67
N PRO A 591 2.03 -0.86 22.69
CA PRO A 591 1.74 -2.25 22.46
C PRO A 591 1.99 -2.62 20.99
N GLY A 592 2.05 -3.91 20.68
CA GLY A 592 2.13 -4.40 19.31
C GLY A 592 2.37 -5.90 19.26
N GLU A 593 1.82 -6.55 18.25
CA GLU A 593 2.00 -7.97 17.98
C GLU A 593 2.42 -8.17 16.51
N PRO A 594 3.13 -9.25 16.16
CA PRO A 594 3.47 -9.53 14.77
C PRO A 594 2.21 -9.60 13.88
N GLY A 595 2.29 -8.96 12.71
CA GLY A 595 1.20 -8.89 11.72
C GLY A 595 0.12 -7.85 11.98
N ASP A 596 0.15 -7.14 13.11
CA ASP A 596 -0.69 -5.97 13.31
C ASP A 596 -0.28 -4.81 12.38
N PHE A 597 -1.21 -3.89 12.11
CA PHE A 597 -0.83 -2.59 11.56
C PHE A 597 0.15 -1.90 12.51
N PRO A 598 1.26 -1.32 12.00
CA PRO A 598 2.29 -0.76 12.85
C PRO A 598 1.78 0.45 13.63
N TYR A 599 2.22 0.56 14.87
CA TYR A 599 2.05 1.78 15.65
C TYR A 599 2.98 2.86 15.13
N VAL A 600 2.41 4.01 14.79
CA VAL A 600 3.15 5.23 14.47
C VAL A 600 3.12 6.18 15.67
N LEU A 601 4.22 6.90 15.87
CA LEU A 601 4.34 7.97 16.87
C LEU A 601 4.08 9.32 16.20
N LEU A 602 3.21 10.15 16.76
CA LEU A 602 2.73 11.39 16.11
C LEU A 602 3.52 12.65 16.51
N PHE A 603 4.56 12.49 17.33
CA PHE A 603 5.42 13.54 17.84
C PHE A 603 6.88 13.14 17.69
N ASP A 604 7.75 14.09 17.38
CA ASP A 604 9.18 13.85 17.23
C ASP A 604 9.88 13.85 18.60
N THR A 605 11.11 13.35 18.65
CA THR A 605 11.95 13.44 19.87
C THR A 605 12.65 14.80 20.01
N TYR A 606 12.50 15.68 19.01
CA TYR A 606 13.17 16.97 18.92
C TYR A 606 12.18 18.12 18.70
N LYS A 607 12.55 19.30 19.19
CA LYS A 607 11.76 20.53 19.05
C LYS A 607 11.68 20.97 17.59
N PRO A 608 10.57 21.64 17.18
CA PRO A 608 9.41 22.01 17.97
C PRO A 608 8.30 20.94 18.03
N HIS A 609 8.45 19.83 17.31
CA HIS A 609 7.40 18.84 17.10
C HIS A 609 7.29 17.76 18.19
N ASN A 610 7.98 17.96 19.32
CA ASN A 610 8.00 17.02 20.44
C ASN A 610 6.95 17.29 21.51
N ARG A 611 6.25 18.44 21.50
CA ARG A 611 5.27 18.81 22.55
C ARG A 611 3.85 18.36 22.22
N PHE A 612 3.12 17.94 23.25
CA PHE A 612 1.73 17.50 23.18
C PHE A 612 0.90 18.04 24.37
N ALA A 613 -0.42 18.08 24.20
CA ALA A 613 -1.40 18.45 25.22
C ALA A 613 -2.08 17.23 25.86
N ALA A 614 -2.78 17.45 26.98
CA ALA A 614 -3.61 16.43 27.57
C ALA A 614 -4.74 16.03 26.61
N GLY A 615 -4.94 14.72 26.41
CA GLY A 615 -5.92 14.17 25.47
C GLY A 615 -5.38 13.92 24.06
N ASP A 616 -4.16 14.36 23.75
CA ASP A 616 -3.54 14.07 22.45
C ASP A 616 -3.21 12.57 22.31
N VAL A 617 -3.33 12.06 21.09
CA VAL A 617 -2.90 10.70 20.75
C VAL A 617 -1.40 10.73 20.52
N LEU A 618 -0.63 10.09 21.39
CA LEU A 618 0.83 9.97 21.24
C LEU A 618 1.17 8.97 20.13
N ALA A 619 0.56 7.79 20.18
CA ALA A 619 0.77 6.73 19.21
C ALA A 619 -0.54 5.98 18.91
N ALA A 620 -0.66 5.50 17.67
CA ALA A 620 -1.79 4.71 17.22
C ALA A 620 -1.40 3.80 16.07
N ARG A 621 -2.17 2.71 15.87
CA ARG A 621 -2.13 1.95 14.63
C ARG A 621 -2.75 2.78 13.51
N VAL A 622 -2.13 2.76 12.35
CA VAL A 622 -2.62 3.45 11.15
C VAL A 622 -2.97 2.43 10.08
N SER A 623 -4.17 2.53 9.53
CA SER A 623 -4.64 1.70 8.42
C SER A 623 -5.25 2.59 7.35
N VAL A 624 -4.40 3.08 6.45
CA VAL A 624 -4.85 3.90 5.32
C VAL A 624 -5.60 3.00 4.33
N PRO A 625 -6.88 3.27 4.02
CA PRO A 625 -7.65 2.47 3.07
C PRO A 625 -7.07 2.56 1.66
N GLU A 626 -7.19 1.49 0.90
CA GLU A 626 -6.97 1.48 -0.56
C GLU A 626 -7.94 2.42 -1.29
N GLY A 627 -7.52 2.90 -2.46
CA GLY A 627 -8.41 3.50 -3.45
C GLY A 627 -8.58 5.01 -3.33
N ILE A 628 -7.99 5.63 -2.30
CA ILE A 628 -8.12 7.07 -2.03
C ILE A 628 -7.16 7.83 -2.92
N GLN A 629 -7.69 8.78 -3.68
CA GLN A 629 -6.89 9.78 -4.38
C GLN A 629 -6.13 10.65 -3.38
N VAL A 630 -4.82 10.71 -3.53
CA VAL A 630 -3.95 11.39 -2.56
C VAL A 630 -2.79 12.07 -3.29
N GLU A 631 -2.34 13.19 -2.72
CA GLU A 631 -1.12 13.84 -3.15
C GLU A 631 0.10 13.13 -2.55
N ILE A 632 1.04 12.73 -3.40
CA ILE A 632 2.31 12.15 -3.00
C ILE A 632 3.35 13.27 -2.97
N LEU A 633 4.03 13.38 -1.83
CA LEU A 633 5.09 14.35 -1.61
C LEU A 633 6.46 13.65 -1.73
N GLN A 634 7.43 14.33 -2.31
CA GLN A 634 8.83 13.92 -2.34
C GLN A 634 9.61 14.65 -1.24
N GLN A 635 10.20 13.88 -0.34
CA GLN A 635 11.06 14.36 0.74
C GLN A 635 12.52 14.11 0.37
N PRO A 636 13.38 15.13 0.35
CA PRO A 636 14.82 14.94 0.19
C PRO A 636 15.38 14.10 1.35
N GLN A 637 16.21 13.11 1.04
CA GLN A 637 16.90 12.26 2.01
C GLN A 637 18.35 12.68 2.16
N SER A 638 18.80 12.89 3.40
CA SER A 638 20.20 13.25 3.69
C SER A 638 21.18 12.25 3.10
N TYR A 639 20.89 10.95 3.23
CA TYR A 639 21.72 9.88 2.68
C TYR A 639 21.99 10.07 1.17
N TYR A 640 20.95 10.29 0.36
CA TYR A 640 21.13 10.48 -1.08
C TYR A 640 21.67 11.87 -1.43
N LEU A 641 21.34 12.90 -0.65
CA LEU A 641 21.86 14.26 -0.80
C LEU A 641 23.37 14.36 -0.54
N GLN A 642 23.96 13.41 0.17
CA GLN A 642 25.36 13.48 0.58
C GLN A 642 26.36 13.52 -0.59
N PHE A 643 25.95 13.02 -1.77
CA PHE A 643 26.79 13.08 -2.97
C PHE A 643 26.65 14.40 -3.75
N VAL A 644 25.61 15.21 -3.48
CA VAL A 644 25.35 16.46 -4.21
C VAL A 644 26.52 17.45 -4.10
N PRO A 645 27.10 17.72 -2.92
CA PRO A 645 28.25 18.62 -2.83
C PRO A 645 29.48 18.13 -3.61
N VAL A 646 29.67 16.82 -3.76
CA VAL A 646 30.75 16.24 -4.57
C VAL A 646 30.58 16.62 -6.04
N LEU A 647 29.34 16.53 -6.54
CA LEU A 647 28.99 16.95 -7.90
C LEU A 647 29.19 18.46 -8.07
N GLU A 648 28.77 19.29 -7.11
CA GLU A 648 28.96 20.75 -7.17
C GLU A 648 30.44 21.16 -7.18
N HIS A 649 31.29 20.43 -6.47
CA HIS A 649 32.73 20.60 -6.56
C HIS A 649 33.23 20.30 -7.98
N PHE A 650 32.86 19.16 -8.55
CA PHE A 650 33.31 18.75 -9.88
C PHE A 650 32.71 19.61 -11.02
N GLU A 651 31.48 20.10 -10.86
CA GLU A 651 30.87 21.08 -11.78
C GLU A 651 31.73 22.33 -11.92
N ARG A 652 32.36 22.80 -10.84
CA ARG A 652 33.28 23.95 -10.91
C ARG A 652 34.48 23.63 -11.80
N THR A 653 35.03 22.41 -11.71
CA THR A 653 36.10 21.96 -12.62
C THR A 653 35.65 21.99 -14.07
N LEU A 654 34.47 21.44 -14.38
CA LEU A 654 33.92 21.45 -15.74
C LEU A 654 33.67 22.88 -16.27
N ARG A 655 33.10 23.76 -15.43
CA ARG A 655 32.86 25.16 -15.79
C ARG A 655 34.17 25.92 -16.04
N ASN A 656 35.20 25.65 -15.24
CA ASN A 656 36.54 26.22 -15.44
C ASN A 656 37.21 25.72 -16.73
N ASP A 657 36.87 24.52 -17.21
CA ASP A 657 37.35 23.94 -18.47
C ASP A 657 36.49 24.34 -19.70
N GLY A 658 35.54 25.25 -19.52
CA GLY A 658 34.75 25.85 -20.61
C GLY A 658 33.30 25.37 -20.72
N HIS A 659 32.86 24.42 -19.89
CA HIS A 659 31.48 23.92 -19.86
C HIS A 659 30.60 24.77 -18.93
N ALA A 660 30.36 26.03 -19.30
CA ALA A 660 29.74 27.03 -18.43
C ALA A 660 28.34 26.63 -17.89
N THR A 661 27.60 25.80 -18.60
CA THR A 661 26.26 25.32 -18.23
C THR A 661 26.25 23.95 -17.56
N ALA A 662 27.43 23.39 -17.23
CA ALA A 662 27.52 22.06 -16.64
C ALA A 662 26.68 21.97 -15.35
N SER A 663 25.82 20.94 -15.29
CA SER A 663 24.97 20.65 -14.15
C SER A 663 24.78 19.14 -14.02
N LEU A 664 25.40 18.58 -12.99
CA LEU A 664 25.47 17.15 -12.71
C LEU A 664 24.34 16.75 -11.77
N HIS A 665 23.73 15.59 -12.02
CA HIS A 665 22.57 15.15 -11.25
C HIS A 665 22.70 13.71 -10.76
N VAL A 666 22.36 13.49 -9.50
CA VAL A 666 22.04 12.14 -9.00
C VAL A 666 20.82 11.60 -9.74
N GLY A 667 20.88 10.36 -10.18
CA GLY A 667 19.88 9.72 -11.04
C GLY A 667 20.21 9.80 -12.53
N GLU A 668 21.03 10.76 -12.96
CA GLU A 668 21.52 10.84 -14.34
C GLU A 668 23.01 10.54 -14.40
N ASP A 669 23.86 11.36 -13.80
CA ASP A 669 25.33 11.22 -13.81
C ASP A 669 25.85 10.27 -12.74
N VAL A 670 25.06 10.09 -11.68
CA VAL A 670 25.31 9.15 -10.59
C VAL A 670 24.16 8.16 -10.50
N CYS A 671 24.44 6.86 -10.60
CA CYS A 671 23.48 5.82 -10.25
C CYS A 671 23.75 5.30 -8.84
N GLN A 672 22.69 4.92 -8.11
CA GLN A 672 22.80 4.49 -6.72
C GLN A 672 22.29 3.08 -6.56
N LEU A 673 22.96 2.32 -5.70
CA LEU A 673 22.69 0.92 -5.48
C LEU A 673 22.99 0.56 -4.03
N ASP A 674 22.28 -0.42 -3.52
CA ASP A 674 22.60 -1.09 -2.27
C ASP A 674 23.00 -2.55 -2.51
N MET A 675 23.90 -3.06 -1.67
CA MET A 675 24.35 -4.46 -1.71
C MET A 675 23.21 -5.46 -1.43
N VAL A 676 22.17 -5.00 -0.74
CA VAL A 676 20.98 -5.76 -0.37
C VAL A 676 19.76 -5.00 -0.89
N ALA A 677 18.89 -5.69 -1.63
CA ALA A 677 17.76 -5.06 -2.31
C ALA A 677 16.52 -4.86 -1.42
N CYS A 678 16.35 -5.65 -0.36
CA CYS A 678 15.14 -5.64 0.47
C CYS A 678 15.30 -4.73 1.68
N ALA A 679 14.52 -3.65 1.78
CA ALA A 679 14.61 -2.65 2.84
C ALA A 679 14.61 -3.21 4.28
N SER A 680 15.41 -2.62 5.17
CA SER A 680 15.47 -3.01 6.58
C SER A 680 15.53 -1.78 7.49
N PRO A 681 15.03 -1.84 8.73
CA PRO A 681 15.23 -0.74 9.68
C PRO A 681 16.69 -0.53 10.07
N HIS A 682 17.44 -1.62 10.24
CA HIS A 682 18.83 -1.59 10.69
C HIS A 682 19.55 -2.89 10.32
N TRP A 683 20.87 -2.84 10.12
CA TRP A 683 21.72 -3.99 9.84
C TRP A 683 22.29 -4.71 11.07
N LYS A 684 21.43 -4.98 12.07
CA LYS A 684 21.78 -5.69 13.31
C LYS A 684 20.99 -7.00 13.39
N PRO A 685 21.52 -8.06 14.03
CA PRO A 685 20.81 -9.34 14.17
C PRO A 685 19.38 -9.20 14.69
N GLY A 686 19.16 -8.38 15.73
CA GLY A 686 17.84 -8.12 16.31
C GLY A 686 16.82 -7.46 15.36
N PHE A 687 17.27 -6.93 14.20
CA PHE A 687 16.41 -6.33 13.18
C PHE A 687 16.36 -7.13 11.88
N LEU A 688 16.91 -8.36 11.87
CA LEU A 688 17.05 -9.15 10.65
C LEU A 688 16.68 -10.62 10.91
N GLY A 689 15.67 -10.86 11.74
CA GLY A 689 15.28 -12.23 12.13
C GLY A 689 16.12 -12.83 13.26
N GLY A 690 16.67 -11.97 14.13
CA GLY A 690 17.15 -12.30 15.47
C GLY A 690 18.55 -12.94 15.60
N SER A 691 19.29 -13.20 14.50
CA SER A 691 20.59 -13.88 14.58
C SER A 691 21.61 -13.46 13.52
N ASP A 692 22.90 -13.64 13.82
CA ASP A 692 23.99 -13.42 12.85
C ASP A 692 23.85 -14.35 11.62
N ALA A 693 23.34 -15.57 11.81
CA ALA A 693 23.08 -16.50 10.72
C ALA A 693 22.03 -15.96 9.74
N SER A 694 21.04 -15.23 10.25
CA SER A 694 20.03 -14.56 9.43
C SER A 694 20.67 -13.46 8.57
N VAL A 695 21.56 -12.64 9.15
CA VAL A 695 22.34 -11.63 8.42
C VAL A 695 23.19 -12.28 7.33
N ALA A 696 23.95 -13.32 7.68
CA ALA A 696 24.79 -14.06 6.74
C ALA A 696 23.98 -14.66 5.59
N THR A 697 22.77 -15.15 5.86
CA THR A 697 21.87 -15.69 4.84
C THR A 697 21.35 -14.59 3.89
N ILE A 698 21.03 -13.40 4.40
CA ILE A 698 20.62 -12.28 3.54
C ILE A 698 21.77 -11.84 2.65
N VAL A 699 22.97 -11.70 3.22
CA VAL A 699 24.19 -11.35 2.48
C VAL A 699 24.48 -12.40 1.41
N ASP A 700 24.48 -13.69 1.75
CA ASP A 700 24.71 -14.76 0.77
C ASP A 700 23.68 -14.71 -0.36
N ASN A 701 22.40 -14.55 -0.03
CA ASN A 701 21.34 -14.45 -1.03
C ASN A 701 21.54 -13.26 -1.98
N CYS A 702 21.74 -12.05 -1.47
CA CYS A 702 21.78 -10.84 -2.29
C CYS A 702 23.12 -10.65 -3.02
N VAL A 703 24.23 -10.92 -2.32
CA VAL A 703 25.59 -10.59 -2.79
C VAL A 703 26.22 -11.74 -3.57
N SER A 704 26.02 -12.99 -3.12
CA SER A 704 26.71 -14.15 -3.69
C SER A 704 25.82 -14.98 -4.60
N ARG A 705 24.76 -15.59 -4.05
CA ARG A 705 23.90 -16.56 -4.72
C ARG A 705 23.12 -15.95 -5.88
N ASN A 706 22.42 -14.85 -5.62
CA ASN A 706 21.69 -14.15 -6.67
C ASN A 706 22.54 -13.07 -7.35
N ALA A 707 23.53 -12.54 -6.62
CA ALA A 707 24.50 -11.57 -7.10
C ALA A 707 23.87 -10.30 -7.70
N TRP A 708 22.84 -9.75 -7.05
CA TRP A 708 22.10 -8.59 -7.54
C TRP A 708 23.01 -7.39 -7.78
N ALA A 709 23.85 -7.06 -6.79
CA ALA A 709 24.76 -5.93 -6.89
C ALA A 709 25.80 -6.11 -8.02
N LEU A 710 26.40 -7.31 -8.12
CA LEU A 710 27.41 -7.59 -9.14
C LEU A 710 26.81 -7.60 -10.56
N LYS A 711 25.62 -8.18 -10.75
CA LYS A 711 24.93 -8.16 -12.04
C LYS A 711 24.67 -6.73 -12.52
N GLN A 712 24.25 -5.84 -11.61
CA GLN A 712 24.05 -4.43 -11.93
C GLN A 712 25.37 -3.69 -12.19
N MET A 713 26.44 -3.98 -11.46
CA MET A 713 27.76 -3.40 -11.72
C MET A 713 28.34 -3.87 -13.07
N VAL A 714 28.22 -5.16 -13.41
CA VAL A 714 28.64 -5.74 -14.70
C VAL A 714 27.87 -5.12 -15.86
N GLN A 715 26.58 -4.86 -15.67
CA GLN A 715 25.75 -4.18 -16.66
C GLN A 715 26.15 -2.69 -16.81
N THR A 716 26.41 -2.01 -15.69
CA THR A 716 26.67 -0.57 -15.65
C THR A 716 28.08 -0.21 -16.13
N LYS A 717 29.09 -1.04 -15.84
CA LYS A 717 30.51 -0.74 -16.11
C LYS A 717 30.92 0.67 -15.63
N PRO A 718 30.70 1.03 -14.36
CA PRO A 718 30.99 2.38 -13.88
C PRO A 718 32.48 2.73 -14.05
N ALA A 719 32.78 3.97 -14.39
CA ALA A 719 34.16 4.47 -14.42
C ALA A 719 34.70 4.62 -12.99
N VAL A 720 33.85 5.02 -12.04
CA VAL A 720 34.17 5.15 -10.63
C VAL A 720 33.06 4.60 -9.74
N LEU A 721 33.47 3.90 -8.69
CA LEU A 721 32.62 3.32 -7.67
C LEU A 721 32.97 3.91 -6.30
N TYR A 722 31.99 4.53 -5.66
CA TYR A 722 32.06 4.97 -4.27
C TYR A 722 31.32 3.96 -3.39
N ILE A 723 32.04 3.23 -2.55
CA ILE A 723 31.46 2.33 -1.56
C ILE A 723 31.23 3.09 -0.26
N VAL A 724 29.98 3.13 0.19
CA VAL A 724 29.54 3.93 1.34
C VAL A 724 29.77 3.15 2.62
N SER A 725 30.74 3.61 3.42
CA SER A 725 31.23 3.04 4.69
C SER A 725 32.08 1.77 4.60
N GLU A 726 32.86 1.56 5.65
CA GLU A 726 33.63 0.34 5.95
C GLU A 726 32.71 -0.90 5.99
N SER A 727 31.47 -0.77 6.46
CA SER A 727 30.55 -1.90 6.55
C SER A 727 30.18 -2.47 5.17
N SER A 728 29.84 -1.60 4.22
CA SER A 728 29.59 -1.97 2.82
C SER A 728 30.85 -2.48 2.14
N TRP A 729 32.00 -1.85 2.44
CA TRP A 729 33.30 -2.29 1.95
C TRP A 729 33.65 -3.71 2.40
N ASN A 730 33.49 -4.02 3.69
CA ASN A 730 33.78 -5.34 4.24
C ASN A 730 32.90 -6.42 3.59
N MET A 731 31.63 -6.11 3.34
CA MET A 731 30.71 -6.98 2.61
C MET A 731 31.15 -7.18 1.15
N PHE A 732 31.49 -6.10 0.45
CA PHE A 732 31.97 -6.14 -0.93
C PHE A 732 33.29 -6.90 -1.05
N HIS A 733 34.28 -6.57 -0.23
CA HIS A 733 35.62 -7.16 -0.25
C HIS A 733 35.60 -8.66 0.09
N SER A 734 34.74 -9.07 1.01
CA SER A 734 34.56 -10.49 1.34
C SER A 734 34.04 -11.32 0.16
N ALA A 735 33.21 -10.73 -0.71
CA ALA A 735 32.67 -11.38 -1.90
C ALA A 735 33.55 -11.22 -3.15
N PHE A 736 34.21 -10.06 -3.31
CA PHE A 736 34.82 -9.62 -4.57
C PHE A 736 36.26 -9.08 -4.43
N GLY A 737 36.87 -9.16 -3.25
CA GLY A 737 38.19 -8.60 -2.96
C GLY A 737 39.32 -9.17 -3.83
N ALA A 738 39.18 -10.38 -4.37
CA ALA A 738 40.14 -10.92 -5.33
C ALA A 738 40.21 -10.15 -6.65
N HIS A 739 39.24 -9.27 -6.92
CA HIS A 739 39.21 -8.38 -8.08
C HIS A 739 39.68 -6.96 -7.76
N VAL A 740 40.02 -6.67 -6.50
CA VAL A 740 40.56 -5.38 -6.09
C VAL A 740 42.04 -5.30 -6.42
N ARG A 741 42.47 -4.19 -7.00
CA ARG A 741 43.84 -3.92 -7.43
C ARG A 741 44.31 -2.61 -6.84
N ARG A 742 45.41 -2.68 -6.11
CA ARG A 742 46.15 -1.55 -5.57
C ARG A 742 47.58 -2.01 -5.34
N ASP A 743 48.54 -1.13 -5.53
CA ASP A 743 49.96 -1.42 -5.34
C ASP A 743 50.34 -1.54 -3.85
N ILE A 744 49.75 -0.69 -3.01
CA ILE A 744 49.79 -0.81 -1.54
C ILE A 744 48.43 -1.36 -1.08
N PRO A 745 48.35 -2.55 -0.47
CA PRO A 745 47.07 -3.09 0.01
C PRO A 745 46.35 -2.13 0.95
N LEU A 746 45.01 -2.08 0.85
CA LEU A 746 44.17 -1.31 1.76
C LEU A 746 44.26 -1.87 3.18
N SER A 747 44.14 -0.99 4.18
CA SER A 747 44.15 -1.38 5.58
C SER A 747 43.02 -2.36 5.91
N THR A 748 43.35 -3.51 6.51
CA THR A 748 42.37 -4.49 7.02
C THR A 748 41.80 -4.10 8.39
N HIS A 749 42.52 -3.24 9.12
CA HIS A 749 42.14 -2.69 10.42
C HIS A 749 42.36 -1.17 10.41
N PRO A 750 41.50 -0.42 9.72
CA PRO A 750 41.68 1.02 9.55
C PRO A 750 41.61 1.77 10.90
N ALA A 751 42.68 2.49 11.25
CA ALA A 751 42.81 3.16 12.55
C ALA A 751 41.75 4.27 12.78
N ASP A 752 41.33 4.94 11.72
CA ASP A 752 40.25 5.95 11.71
C ASP A 752 39.07 5.47 10.83
N LYS A 753 38.79 4.15 10.88
CA LYS A 753 37.63 3.52 10.22
C LYS A 753 37.48 3.98 8.76
N ASP A 754 36.29 4.43 8.37
CA ASP A 754 35.96 4.96 7.05
C ASP A 754 36.97 6.00 6.50
N TYR A 755 37.53 6.86 7.35
CA TYR A 755 38.40 7.96 6.91
C TYR A 755 39.81 7.49 6.58
N THR A 756 40.29 6.40 7.19
CA THR A 756 41.55 5.78 6.74
C THR A 756 41.37 5.26 5.32
N LEU A 757 40.28 4.53 5.07
CA LEU A 757 39.97 3.99 3.75
C LEU A 757 39.70 5.10 2.72
N LEU A 758 39.06 6.21 3.11
CA LEU A 758 38.90 7.39 2.25
C LEU A 758 40.26 7.96 1.85
N ARG A 759 41.16 8.23 2.81
CA ARG A 759 42.50 8.78 2.51
C ARG A 759 43.29 7.83 1.61
N GLU A 760 43.30 6.54 1.94
CA GLU A 760 43.98 5.54 1.12
C GLU A 760 43.42 5.55 -0.30
N THR A 761 42.11 5.41 -0.46
CA THR A 761 41.49 5.25 -1.79
C THR A 761 41.42 6.54 -2.61
N THR A 762 41.56 7.72 -2.00
CA THR A 762 41.64 9.02 -2.70
C THR A 762 43.07 9.45 -3.00
N ASP A 763 44.08 8.71 -2.52
CA ASP A 763 45.49 8.97 -2.84
C ASP A 763 45.75 8.76 -4.35
N PRO A 764 46.09 9.82 -5.11
CA PRO A 764 46.34 9.72 -6.54
C PRO A 764 47.67 9.01 -6.87
N ALA A 765 48.59 8.85 -5.90
CA ALA A 765 49.84 8.13 -6.10
C ALA A 765 49.64 6.60 -6.09
N HIS A 766 48.61 6.14 -5.35
CA HIS A 766 48.32 4.73 -5.12
C HIS A 766 46.86 4.38 -5.44
N PRO A 767 46.34 4.68 -6.65
CA PRO A 767 44.91 4.53 -6.94
C PRO A 767 44.42 3.08 -6.78
N ALA A 768 43.24 2.92 -6.19
CA ALA A 768 42.57 1.63 -6.03
C ALA A 768 41.59 1.39 -7.19
N TYR A 769 41.51 0.15 -7.67
CA TYR A 769 40.60 -0.27 -8.73
C TYR A 769 39.89 -1.58 -8.41
N VAL A 770 38.71 -1.76 -9.01
CA VAL A 770 38.09 -3.06 -9.22
C VAL A 770 38.31 -3.44 -10.68
N GLU A 771 38.97 -4.57 -10.94
CA GLU A 771 39.30 -5.04 -12.28
C GLU A 771 38.60 -6.36 -12.60
N PHE A 772 37.80 -6.34 -13.65
CA PHE A 772 37.18 -7.52 -14.24
C PHE A 772 37.77 -7.76 -15.61
N ASP A 773 38.43 -8.90 -15.80
CA ASP A 773 38.93 -9.34 -17.09
C ASP A 773 38.68 -10.84 -17.24
N VAL A 774 37.67 -11.18 -18.02
CA VAL A 774 37.22 -12.57 -18.21
C VAL A 774 36.83 -12.80 -19.66
N THR A 775 37.10 -14.00 -20.17
CA THR A 775 36.57 -14.45 -21.46
C THR A 775 35.57 -15.58 -21.23
N ILE A 776 34.33 -15.37 -21.66
CA ILE A 776 33.24 -16.36 -21.60
C ILE A 776 32.77 -16.63 -23.03
N ASP A 777 32.70 -17.90 -23.42
CA ASP A 777 32.23 -18.34 -24.74
C ASP A 777 32.89 -17.57 -25.92
N GLY A 778 34.20 -17.32 -25.81
CA GLY A 778 34.98 -16.60 -26.83
C GLY A 778 34.80 -15.08 -26.85
N THR A 779 33.97 -14.50 -25.98
CA THR A 779 33.76 -13.05 -25.85
C THR A 779 34.46 -12.53 -24.59
N ARG A 780 35.35 -11.55 -24.74
CA ARG A 780 36.04 -10.91 -23.61
C ARG A 780 35.17 -9.83 -22.98
N TYR A 781 35.02 -9.88 -21.66
CA TYR A 781 34.50 -8.81 -20.84
C TYR A 781 35.66 -8.18 -20.07
N PHE A 782 35.90 -6.90 -20.31
CA PHE A 782 36.87 -6.10 -19.57
C PHE A 782 36.18 -4.87 -18.96
N ASN A 783 36.50 -4.57 -17.70
CA ASN A 783 36.11 -3.36 -17.01
C ASN A 783 37.13 -3.04 -15.90
N ARG A 784 37.58 -1.79 -15.85
CA ARG A 784 38.45 -1.27 -14.78
C ARG A 784 37.78 -0.05 -14.17
N THR A 785 37.35 -0.17 -12.92
CA THR A 785 36.58 0.86 -12.20
C THR A 785 37.45 1.43 -11.10
N ARG A 786 37.58 2.77 -11.03
CA ARG A 786 38.24 3.45 -9.92
C ARG A 786 37.44 3.25 -8.64
N LEU A 787 38.07 2.81 -7.57
CA LEU A 787 37.44 2.50 -6.29
C LEU A 787 37.73 3.57 -5.25
N VAL A 788 36.67 4.08 -4.60
CA VAL A 788 36.74 4.99 -3.46
C VAL A 788 35.87 4.45 -2.34
N ILE A 789 36.36 4.48 -1.10
CA ILE A 789 35.58 4.11 0.09
C ILE A 789 35.31 5.39 0.88
N THR A 790 34.07 5.64 1.27
CA THR A 790 33.64 6.92 1.86
C THR A 790 33.13 6.72 3.29
N PRO A 791 33.06 7.79 4.10
CA PRO A 791 32.23 7.79 5.30
C PRO A 791 30.77 7.43 5.01
N HIS A 792 30.08 6.89 6.02
CA HIS A 792 28.67 6.54 5.91
C HIS A 792 27.77 7.76 5.66
N PHE A 793 26.90 7.71 4.63
CA PHE A 793 26.12 8.85 4.16
C PHE A 793 24.98 9.30 5.09
N SER A 794 24.51 8.46 6.02
CA SER A 794 23.39 8.84 6.90
C SER A 794 23.72 9.93 7.93
N TYR A 795 25.00 10.23 8.16
CA TYR A 795 25.42 11.13 9.22
C TYR A 795 26.09 12.38 8.64
N ASN A 796 25.35 13.51 8.61
CA ASN A 796 25.87 14.77 8.08
C ASN A 796 27.18 15.21 8.76
N SER A 797 27.35 14.90 10.05
CA SER A 797 28.57 15.19 10.81
C SER A 797 29.81 14.51 10.25
N PHE A 798 29.65 13.40 9.51
CA PHE A 798 30.76 12.69 8.89
C PHE A 798 31.32 13.40 7.66
N PHE A 799 30.59 14.38 7.13
CA PHE A 799 30.97 15.13 5.94
C PHE A 799 31.32 16.60 6.23
N LEU A 800 31.33 16.97 7.51
CA LEU A 800 31.93 18.23 7.94
C LEU A 800 33.44 18.20 7.69
N GLN A 801 33.99 19.37 7.35
CA GLN A 801 35.44 19.54 7.40
C GLN A 801 35.90 19.39 8.85
N GLN A 802 36.98 18.65 9.08
CA GLN A 802 37.40 18.32 10.43
C GLN A 802 38.87 17.89 10.50
N TYR A 803 39.46 18.00 11.69
CA TYR A 803 40.75 17.39 12.00
C TYR A 803 40.50 16.10 12.79
N ARG A 804 41.14 15.00 12.39
CA ARG A 804 40.89 13.67 12.98
C ARG A 804 42.17 13.03 13.45
N LEU A 805 42.29 12.82 14.76
CA LEU A 805 43.49 12.31 15.42
C LEU A 805 43.16 11.02 16.17
N SER A 806 44.11 10.10 16.26
CA SER A 806 43.99 8.98 17.19
C SER A 806 43.95 9.49 18.63
N ALA A 807 43.39 8.71 19.57
CA ALA A 807 43.42 9.06 21.00
C ALA A 807 44.84 9.38 21.50
N ARG A 808 45.84 8.63 21.03
CA ARG A 808 47.26 8.82 21.36
C ARG A 808 47.83 10.12 20.76
N ASP A 809 47.54 10.40 19.49
CA ASP A 809 48.02 11.62 18.84
C ASP A 809 47.37 12.86 19.45
N TRP A 810 46.09 12.76 19.82
CA TRP A 810 45.40 13.83 20.55
C TRP A 810 46.01 14.11 21.91
N GLN A 811 46.35 13.07 22.70
CA GLN A 811 47.04 13.25 23.98
C GLN A 811 48.39 13.95 23.80
N THR A 812 49.15 13.53 22.78
CA THR A 812 50.45 14.12 22.44
C THR A 812 50.30 15.58 22.02
N PHE A 813 49.34 15.87 21.13
CA PHE A 813 49.02 17.23 20.68
C PHE A 813 48.55 18.11 21.85
N SER A 814 47.69 17.60 22.72
CA SER A 814 47.14 18.34 23.86
C SER A 814 48.20 18.69 24.89
N ALA A 815 49.15 17.79 25.13
CA ALA A 815 50.29 18.06 26.00
C ALA A 815 51.23 19.13 25.40
N ALA A 816 51.42 19.11 24.08
CA ALA A 816 52.29 20.05 23.38
C ALA A 816 51.65 21.43 23.17
N GLN A 817 50.33 21.51 23.01
CA GLN A 817 49.58 22.70 22.60
C GLN A 817 48.37 23.03 23.51
N PRO A 818 48.52 23.10 24.85
CA PRO A 818 47.40 23.20 25.79
C PRO A 818 46.56 24.48 25.61
N GLN A 819 47.19 25.60 25.21
CA GLN A 819 46.48 26.86 24.95
C GLN A 819 45.62 26.78 23.68
N CYS A 820 46.08 26.07 22.65
CA CYS A 820 45.29 25.84 21.44
C CYS A 820 44.07 24.99 21.77
N VAL A 821 44.25 23.87 22.49
CA VAL A 821 43.15 22.96 22.87
C VAL A 821 42.07 23.70 23.66
N THR A 822 42.46 24.54 24.63
CA THR A 822 41.51 25.37 25.39
C THR A 822 40.70 26.31 24.51
N ALA A 823 41.26 26.71 23.36
CA ALA A 823 40.64 27.65 22.43
C ALA A 823 39.80 26.97 21.32
N LEU A 824 39.82 25.62 21.22
CA LEU A 824 38.98 24.86 20.29
C LEU A 824 37.54 24.73 20.84
N THR A 825 36.81 25.85 20.83
CA THR A 825 35.45 25.94 21.35
C THR A 825 34.46 26.36 20.26
N PRO A 826 33.14 26.13 20.46
CA PRO A 826 32.13 26.56 19.50
C PRO A 826 32.16 28.06 19.20
N GLN A 827 32.56 28.91 20.17
CA GLN A 827 32.70 30.35 19.99
C GLN A 827 33.77 30.72 18.95
N ASN A 828 34.79 29.87 18.79
CA ASN A 828 35.84 30.04 17.78
C ASN A 828 35.59 29.19 16.52
N GLY A 829 34.42 28.54 16.42
CA GLY A 829 34.04 27.72 15.27
C GLY A 829 34.54 26.27 15.33
N PHE A 830 34.76 25.70 16.53
CA PHE A 830 35.18 24.30 16.66
C PHE A 830 34.25 23.51 17.57
N THR A 831 33.90 22.29 17.15
CA THR A 831 33.19 21.32 17.98
C THR A 831 34.11 20.13 18.23
N LEU A 832 34.48 19.91 19.49
CA LEU A 832 35.34 18.79 19.86
C LEU A 832 34.48 17.55 20.17
N VAL A 833 34.73 16.47 19.45
CA VAL A 833 34.13 15.15 19.66
C VAL A 833 35.22 14.24 20.24
N LEU A 834 35.01 13.81 21.49
CA LEU A 834 35.96 12.99 22.22
C LEU A 834 35.51 11.51 22.25
N PRO A 835 36.46 10.56 22.36
CA PRO A 835 36.18 9.15 22.61
C PRO A 835 35.29 8.97 23.85
N THR A 836 34.37 8.02 23.78
CA THR A 836 33.50 7.68 24.91
C THR A 836 34.19 6.68 25.85
N GLN A 837 33.65 6.47 27.05
CA GLN A 837 34.15 5.43 27.95
C GLN A 837 34.02 4.01 27.37
N GLU A 838 33.03 3.80 26.49
CA GLU A 838 32.80 2.52 25.82
C GLU A 838 33.84 2.26 24.72
N TYR A 839 34.37 3.33 24.11
CA TYR A 839 35.37 3.27 23.04
C TYR A 839 36.52 4.25 23.33
N PRO A 840 37.34 4.00 24.37
CA PRO A 840 38.35 4.95 24.83
C PRO A 840 39.49 5.18 23.81
N ASP A 841 39.69 4.21 22.93
CA ASP A 841 40.71 4.25 21.88
C ASP A 841 40.19 4.79 20.53
N ASP A 842 38.94 5.28 20.47
CA ASP A 842 38.39 5.88 19.25
C ASP A 842 39.11 7.20 18.89
N TYR A 843 38.80 7.76 17.73
CA TYR A 843 39.38 9.02 17.29
C TYR A 843 38.85 10.23 18.07
N VAL A 844 39.64 11.30 18.07
CA VAL A 844 39.20 12.65 18.43
C VAL A 844 38.97 13.45 17.16
N ALA A 845 37.77 14.02 17.01
CA ALA A 845 37.46 14.91 15.89
C ALA A 845 37.29 16.36 16.37
N VAL A 846 38.00 17.27 15.71
CA VAL A 846 37.78 18.71 15.81
C VAL A 846 36.99 19.13 14.59
N GLN A 847 35.67 19.19 14.73
CA GLN A 847 34.74 19.51 13.64
C GLN A 847 34.67 21.02 13.41
N LEU A 848 34.65 21.41 12.14
CA LEU A 848 34.39 22.78 11.70
C LEU A 848 32.88 22.95 11.41
N PRO A 849 32.39 24.21 11.28
CA PRO A 849 31.01 24.48 10.95
C PRO A 849 30.63 23.90 9.57
N ALA A 850 29.35 23.58 9.39
CA ALA A 850 28.83 23.07 8.12
C ALA A 850 28.89 24.12 6.99
N ASP A 851 28.81 25.40 7.34
CA ASP A 851 28.98 26.50 6.39
C ASP A 851 30.46 26.64 6.00
N ALA A 852 30.73 26.62 4.69
CA ALA A 852 32.09 26.60 4.16
C ALA A 852 32.87 27.88 4.48
N ASP A 853 32.22 29.04 4.49
CA ASP A 853 32.87 30.31 4.80
C ASP A 853 33.22 30.39 6.28
N ALA A 854 32.33 29.94 7.16
CA ALA A 854 32.60 29.82 8.59
C ALA A 854 33.71 28.81 8.88
N ALA A 855 33.75 27.67 8.19
CA ALA A 855 34.84 26.70 8.30
C ALA A 855 36.18 27.29 7.86
N ASN A 856 36.23 27.98 6.72
CA ASN A 856 37.42 28.66 6.23
C ASN A 856 37.89 29.76 7.19
N ALA A 857 36.96 30.53 7.75
CA ALA A 857 37.26 31.56 8.75
C ALA A 857 37.84 30.95 10.03
N ALA A 858 37.27 29.84 10.53
CA ALA A 858 37.79 29.13 11.69
C ALA A 858 39.21 28.59 11.44
N ARG A 859 39.47 28.00 10.26
CA ARG A 859 40.81 27.55 9.88
C ARG A 859 41.81 28.71 9.79
N ALA A 860 41.44 29.82 9.16
CA ALA A 860 42.28 31.00 9.04
C ALA A 860 42.59 31.61 10.43
N TRP A 861 41.60 31.62 11.32
CA TRP A 861 41.77 32.03 12.71
C TRP A 861 42.76 31.12 13.45
N LEU A 862 42.65 29.79 13.30
CA LEU A 862 43.56 28.83 13.91
C LEU A 862 45.00 29.01 13.42
N ALA A 863 45.18 29.18 12.10
CA ALA A 863 46.49 29.43 11.48
C ALA A 863 47.13 30.74 11.97
N SER A 864 46.33 31.79 12.14
CA SER A 864 46.78 33.10 12.64
C SER A 864 47.14 33.07 14.12
N ARG A 865 46.29 32.45 14.95
CA ARG A 865 46.40 32.51 16.41
C ARG A 865 47.37 31.47 16.98
N PHE A 866 47.45 30.30 16.34
CA PHE A 866 48.26 29.16 16.79
C PHE A 866 48.98 28.48 15.60
N PRO A 867 49.95 29.15 14.96
CA PRO A 867 50.57 28.66 13.71
C PRO A 867 51.25 27.30 13.84
N ASP A 868 51.87 27.00 14.98
CA ASP A 868 52.52 25.69 15.23
C ASP A 868 51.50 24.56 15.43
N ALA A 869 50.43 24.86 16.17
CA ALA A 869 49.33 23.92 16.37
C ALA A 869 48.58 23.67 15.04
N TYR A 870 48.35 24.72 14.25
CA TYR A 870 47.76 24.63 12.92
C TYR A 870 48.59 23.71 12.01
N ARG A 871 49.91 23.91 11.90
CA ARG A 871 50.78 23.03 11.10
C ARG A 871 50.71 21.57 11.53
N THR A 872 50.56 21.31 12.83
CA THR A 872 50.41 19.95 13.36
C THR A 872 49.05 19.36 13.00
N LEU A 873 47.97 20.11 13.21
CA LEU A 873 46.60 19.67 12.91
C LEU A 873 46.34 19.52 11.41
N ASP A 874 46.94 20.34 10.57
CA ASP A 874 46.69 20.34 9.12
C ASP A 874 47.04 18.98 8.47
N ALA A 875 48.01 18.24 9.01
CA ALA A 875 48.30 16.86 8.58
C ALA A 875 47.15 15.88 8.83
N TYR A 876 46.24 16.20 9.77
CA TYR A 876 45.08 15.40 10.15
C TYR A 876 43.77 15.92 9.55
N TYR A 877 43.82 17.03 8.82
CA TYR A 877 42.66 17.64 8.18
C TYR A 877 42.04 16.69 7.14
N VAL A 878 40.72 16.69 7.07
CA VAL A 878 39.95 16.01 6.05
C VAL A 878 38.75 16.85 5.65
N ASP A 879 38.55 16.98 4.34
CA ASP A 879 37.31 17.44 3.72
C ASP A 879 36.79 16.27 2.86
N PRO A 880 35.81 15.50 3.37
CA PRO A 880 35.34 14.30 2.67
C PRO A 880 34.76 14.60 1.28
N HIS A 881 34.02 15.70 1.13
CA HIS A 881 33.46 16.08 -0.18
C HIS A 881 34.57 16.43 -1.18
N ALA A 882 35.56 17.21 -0.75
CA ALA A 882 36.67 17.57 -1.62
C ALA A 882 37.53 16.35 -1.99
N ALA A 883 37.78 15.43 -1.04
CA ALA A 883 38.52 14.19 -1.30
C ALA A 883 37.79 13.27 -2.29
N MET A 884 36.46 13.20 -2.21
CA MET A 884 35.67 12.47 -3.19
C MET A 884 35.67 13.14 -4.56
N ALA A 885 35.56 14.46 -4.61
CA ALA A 885 35.52 15.23 -5.87
C ALA A 885 36.86 15.23 -6.60
N SER A 886 37.99 15.21 -5.88
CA SER A 886 39.33 15.16 -6.48
C SER A 886 39.55 13.91 -7.32
N VAL A 887 38.88 12.81 -7.02
CA VAL A 887 38.92 11.58 -7.85
C VAL A 887 38.17 11.78 -9.16
N LEU A 888 37.08 12.57 -9.17
CA LEU A 888 36.40 12.95 -10.41
C LEU A 888 37.28 13.87 -11.27
N ASP A 889 37.95 14.83 -10.63
CA ASP A 889 38.94 15.71 -11.28
C ASP A 889 40.10 14.90 -11.89
N GLU A 890 40.61 13.91 -11.15
CA GLU A 890 41.66 12.97 -11.59
C GLU A 890 41.21 12.24 -12.87
N LEU A 891 40.04 11.61 -12.83
CA LEU A 891 39.52 10.83 -13.96
C LEU A 891 39.18 11.71 -15.16
N TYR A 892 38.70 12.93 -14.95
CA TYR A 892 38.47 13.90 -16.01
C TYR A 892 39.77 14.30 -16.70
N THR A 893 40.80 14.61 -15.91
CA THR A 893 42.14 14.96 -16.42
C THR A 893 42.76 13.80 -17.22
N GLN A 894 42.54 12.56 -16.77
CA GLN A 894 42.96 11.33 -17.47
C GLN A 894 42.08 10.97 -18.68
N ARG A 895 41.01 11.73 -18.95
CA ARG A 895 39.98 11.46 -19.98
C ARG A 895 39.22 10.15 -19.79
N ALA A 896 39.26 9.58 -18.57
CA ALA A 896 38.42 8.45 -18.18
C ALA A 896 36.98 8.90 -17.91
N LEU A 897 36.80 10.15 -17.45
CA LEU A 897 35.53 10.88 -17.52
C LEU A 897 35.64 11.95 -18.61
N THR A 898 34.56 12.15 -19.36
CA THR A 898 34.47 13.21 -20.37
C THR A 898 33.09 13.84 -20.33
N TRP A 899 32.98 15.11 -20.66
CA TRP A 899 31.73 15.84 -20.74
C TRP A 899 31.25 16.00 -22.18
N ARG A 900 29.94 16.02 -22.39
CA ARG A 900 29.30 16.33 -23.67
C ARG A 900 28.29 17.44 -23.48
N ASP A 901 28.52 18.58 -24.11
CA ASP A 901 27.55 19.67 -24.14
C ASP A 901 26.34 19.31 -25.03
N ASN A 902 25.17 19.82 -24.63
CA ASN A 902 23.94 19.78 -25.42
C ASN A 902 23.04 20.98 -25.08
N ASP A 903 21.93 21.12 -25.78
CA ASP A 903 20.97 22.23 -25.60
C ASP A 903 20.36 22.32 -24.19
N SER A 904 20.48 21.26 -23.38
CA SER A 904 19.97 21.16 -22.00
C SER A 904 21.05 21.29 -20.91
N GLY A 905 22.26 21.70 -21.27
CA GLY A 905 23.35 21.97 -20.31
C GLY A 905 24.50 20.96 -20.35
N GLY A 906 24.31 19.79 -20.97
CA GLY A 906 25.29 18.72 -21.14
C GLY A 906 25.13 17.52 -20.21
N TYR A 907 26.01 16.52 -20.32
CA TYR A 907 26.04 15.32 -19.48
C TYR A 907 27.42 14.63 -19.53
N LEU A 908 27.78 13.84 -18.51
CA LEU A 908 28.99 13.00 -18.59
C LEU A 908 28.83 11.90 -19.64
N SER A 909 29.86 11.60 -20.43
CA SER A 909 29.80 10.49 -21.39
C SER A 909 29.42 9.18 -20.68
N ARG A 910 28.41 8.50 -21.24
CA ARG A 910 27.91 7.23 -20.70
C ARG A 910 28.89 6.09 -20.95
N THR A 911 28.97 5.15 -20.00
CA THR A 911 29.88 4.00 -20.04
C THR A 911 29.61 3.05 -21.21
N GLU A 912 30.62 2.28 -21.62
CA GLU A 912 30.59 1.38 -22.78
C GLU A 912 29.45 0.34 -22.72
N GLY A 913 28.86 0.02 -23.88
CA GLY A 913 27.95 -1.09 -24.09
C GLY A 913 26.49 -0.64 -24.22
N SER A 914 25.67 -1.49 -24.85
CA SER A 914 24.25 -1.19 -25.02
C SER A 914 23.49 -1.14 -23.70
N CYS A 915 22.38 -0.42 -23.69
CA CYS A 915 21.37 -0.49 -22.63
C CYS A 915 19.97 -0.40 -23.23
N ARG A 916 19.10 -1.33 -22.87
CA ARG A 916 17.70 -1.43 -23.32
C ARG A 916 16.70 -1.16 -22.20
N PHE A 917 17.17 -0.68 -21.04
CA PHE A 917 16.31 -0.48 -19.89
C PHE A 917 15.12 0.45 -20.20
N CYS A 918 15.32 1.60 -20.83
CA CYS A 918 14.23 2.55 -21.07
C CYS A 918 13.32 2.19 -22.25
N VAL A 919 13.80 1.33 -23.16
CA VAL A 919 13.10 0.95 -24.40
C VAL A 919 13.38 -0.53 -24.68
N ASN A 920 12.38 -1.36 -24.41
CA ASN A 920 12.37 -2.79 -24.68
C ASN A 920 10.93 -3.25 -24.98
N ARG A 921 10.73 -4.55 -25.14
CA ARG A 921 9.43 -5.13 -25.50
C ARG A 921 8.40 -5.14 -24.36
N HIS A 922 8.83 -4.99 -23.12
CA HIS A 922 7.94 -4.95 -21.94
C HIS A 922 7.51 -3.53 -21.63
N TRP A 923 8.38 -2.55 -21.86
CA TRP A 923 8.04 -1.14 -21.66
C TRP A 923 8.85 -0.19 -22.55
N GLN A 924 8.22 0.94 -22.88
CA GLN A 924 8.83 2.05 -23.61
C GLN A 924 8.50 3.35 -22.89
N PHE A 925 9.52 4.00 -22.33
CA PHE A 925 9.31 5.27 -21.62
C PHE A 925 9.19 6.44 -22.61
N PRO A 926 8.32 7.44 -22.33
CA PRO A 926 8.11 8.61 -23.20
C PRO A 926 9.37 9.38 -23.62
N ASN A 927 10.39 9.43 -22.77
CA ASN A 927 11.66 10.11 -23.04
C ASN A 927 12.74 9.21 -23.65
N GLU A 928 12.42 7.93 -23.90
CA GLU A 928 13.32 6.89 -24.39
C GLU A 928 14.71 6.92 -23.71
N CYS A 929 15.75 6.42 -24.40
CA CYS A 929 17.14 6.60 -23.96
C CYS A 929 17.72 7.85 -24.60
N ARG A 930 17.96 8.90 -23.81
CA ARG A 930 18.56 10.17 -24.25
C ARG A 930 20.04 10.08 -24.66
N TYR A 931 20.66 8.91 -24.51
CA TYR A 931 22.10 8.71 -24.62
C TYR A 931 22.51 7.75 -25.75
N ASP A 932 21.58 7.43 -26.66
CA ASP A 932 21.80 6.56 -27.83
C ASP A 932 22.29 5.13 -27.49
N LYS A 933 22.22 4.69 -26.23
CA LYS A 933 22.65 3.35 -25.80
C LYS A 933 21.79 2.21 -26.36
N THR A 934 20.63 2.53 -26.89
CA THR A 934 19.78 1.60 -27.64
C THR A 934 20.26 1.41 -29.09
N ARG A 935 21.24 2.17 -29.58
CA ARG A 935 21.81 1.99 -30.93
C ARG A 935 23.06 1.12 -30.92
N GLU A 936 23.69 0.93 -29.77
CA GLU A 936 24.83 0.03 -29.60
C GLU A 936 24.39 -1.44 -29.71
N THR A 937 25.28 -2.28 -30.25
CA THR A 937 25.04 -3.72 -30.38
C THR A 937 25.05 -4.37 -29.00
N PRO A 938 23.98 -5.09 -28.61
CA PRO A 938 23.97 -5.79 -27.33
C PRO A 938 24.93 -6.99 -27.36
N PRO A 939 25.52 -7.35 -26.21
CA PRO A 939 26.22 -8.62 -26.09
C PRO A 939 25.26 -9.80 -26.32
N PRO A 940 25.77 -11.00 -26.59
CA PRO A 940 24.93 -12.20 -26.68
C PRO A 940 24.04 -12.36 -25.46
N ALA A 941 22.80 -12.83 -25.66
CA ALA A 941 21.87 -13.09 -24.56
C ALA A 941 22.50 -14.00 -23.49
N GLY A 942 22.29 -13.66 -22.23
CA GLY A 942 22.88 -14.38 -21.09
C GLY A 942 24.39 -14.15 -20.85
N PHE A 943 25.14 -13.51 -21.77
CA PHE A 943 26.59 -13.31 -21.60
C PHE A 943 26.94 -12.58 -20.30
N LEU A 944 26.31 -11.43 -20.03
CA LEU A 944 26.58 -10.64 -18.82
C LEU A 944 26.20 -11.39 -17.53
N ALA A 945 25.17 -12.24 -17.57
CA ALA A 945 24.79 -13.08 -16.44
C ALA A 945 25.87 -14.13 -16.13
N LYS A 946 26.45 -14.77 -17.16
CA LYS A 946 27.58 -15.71 -17.01
C LYS A 946 28.84 -15.00 -16.52
N VAL A 947 29.11 -13.78 -17.00
CA VAL A 947 30.21 -12.94 -16.50
C VAL A 947 30.03 -12.69 -15.00
N ALA A 948 28.86 -12.24 -14.56
CA ALA A 948 28.59 -12.03 -13.13
C ALA A 948 28.78 -13.32 -12.33
N GLN A 949 28.23 -14.46 -12.79
CA GLN A 949 28.41 -15.76 -12.14
C GLN A 949 29.89 -16.15 -11.98
N HIS A 950 30.69 -15.96 -13.03
CA HIS A 950 32.12 -16.23 -12.99
C HIS A 950 32.85 -15.32 -12.00
N LEU A 951 32.53 -14.03 -12.00
CA LEU A 951 33.14 -13.05 -11.10
C LEU A 951 32.80 -13.32 -9.62
N VAL A 952 31.59 -13.79 -9.31
CA VAL A 952 31.26 -14.28 -7.95
C VAL A 952 32.14 -15.48 -7.61
N ALA A 953 32.21 -16.48 -8.49
CA ALA A 953 32.93 -17.72 -8.23
C ALA A 953 34.44 -17.52 -8.00
N THR A 954 35.00 -16.46 -8.60
CA THR A 954 36.43 -16.11 -8.51
C THR A 954 36.72 -14.91 -7.60
N GLY A 955 35.69 -14.31 -6.98
CA GLY A 955 35.80 -13.02 -6.29
C GLY A 955 36.32 -13.09 -4.86
N LYS A 956 36.28 -14.26 -4.21
CA LYS A 956 36.75 -14.40 -2.82
C LYS A 956 38.28 -14.26 -2.74
N PRO A 957 38.80 -13.41 -1.83
CA PRO A 957 40.24 -13.32 -1.60
C PRO A 957 40.86 -14.69 -1.27
N ALA A 958 42.10 -14.93 -1.71
CA ALA A 958 42.82 -16.14 -1.32
C ALA A 958 43.01 -16.16 0.21
N VAL A 959 42.70 -17.30 0.85
CA VAL A 959 42.91 -17.47 2.29
C VAL A 959 44.40 -17.37 2.56
N SER A 960 44.84 -16.32 3.25
CA SER A 960 46.21 -16.21 3.76
C SER A 960 46.48 -17.40 4.68
N ALA A 961 47.52 -18.18 4.40
CA ALA A 961 47.96 -19.26 5.27
C ALA A 961 48.20 -18.71 6.68
N ALA A 962 47.45 -19.22 7.66
CA ALA A 962 47.51 -18.77 9.04
C ALA A 962 48.93 -18.89 9.61
N VAL A 963 49.42 -17.80 10.19
CA VAL A 963 50.53 -17.84 11.15
C VAL A 963 50.02 -18.63 12.37
N PRO A 964 50.82 -19.54 12.98
CA PRO A 964 50.34 -20.41 14.04
C PRO A 964 49.77 -19.63 15.23
N ALA A 965 48.64 -20.12 15.72
CA ALA A 965 47.95 -19.64 16.90
C ALA A 965 48.80 -19.87 18.16
N ASP A 966 49.59 -18.88 18.53
CA ASP A 966 50.11 -18.67 19.89
C ASP A 966 50.46 -17.18 20.06
N ALA A 967 49.43 -16.33 19.98
CA ALA A 967 49.39 -15.01 20.63
C ALA A 967 47.95 -14.47 20.60
N GLU A 968 47.39 -14.29 21.79
CA GLU A 968 46.26 -13.40 22.12
C GLU A 968 44.83 -13.88 21.79
N ALA A 969 44.35 -14.75 22.67
CA ALA A 969 42.96 -14.75 23.12
C ALA A 969 42.63 -13.40 23.78
N ASN A 970 42.25 -12.39 22.99
CA ASN A 970 41.58 -11.16 23.45
C ASN A 970 40.88 -10.37 22.32
N ALA A 971 40.33 -11.05 21.31
CA ALA A 971 39.47 -10.43 20.30
C ALA A 971 38.04 -10.96 20.41
N SER A 972 37.31 -10.49 21.43
CA SER A 972 35.85 -10.65 21.49
C SER A 972 35.19 -9.63 20.56
N SER A 973 34.32 -10.11 19.67
CA SER A 973 33.15 -9.41 19.12
C SER A 973 33.26 -7.88 19.00
N ALA A 974 33.62 -7.39 17.82
CA ALA A 974 33.52 -5.97 17.49
C ALA A 974 32.05 -5.51 17.69
N PRO A 975 31.76 -4.56 18.60
CA PRO A 975 30.43 -3.99 18.71
C PRO A 975 30.22 -2.95 17.62
N THR A 976 29.00 -2.94 17.12
CA THR A 976 28.36 -1.87 16.37
C THR A 976 28.44 -0.53 17.12
N GLY A 977 29.41 0.31 16.80
CA GLY A 977 29.51 1.68 17.32
C GLY A 977 28.62 2.64 16.54
N ALA A 978 27.42 2.89 17.05
CA ALA A 978 26.63 4.07 16.73
C ALA A 978 27.13 5.24 17.60
N LEU A 979 27.43 6.39 16.99
CA LEU A 979 27.41 7.67 17.71
C LEU A 979 26.08 8.33 17.40
N GLN A 980 25.39 8.75 18.46
CA GLN A 980 24.13 9.48 18.46
C GLN A 980 24.16 10.74 17.59
#